data_AF-A0A562SFN6-F1
#
_entry.id   AF-A0A562SFN6-F1
#
_cell.length_a   1.000
_cell.length_b   1.000
_cell.length_c   1.000
_cell.angle_alpha   90.00
_cell.angle_beta   90.00
_cell.angle_gamma   90.00
#
_symmetry.space_group_name_H-M   'P 1'
#
loop_
_entity.id
_entity.type
_entity.pdbx_description
1 polymer ?
#
loop_
_entity_poly.entity_id
_entity_poly.type
_entity_poly.pdbx_seq_one_letter_code
_entity_poly.pdbx_strand_id
1 'polypeptide(L)'
;MPAIIKPTRLSVAHQTEPTRQGALTTVSAYALFDFSDPNRLLTEQALWPMVTEQMPNGAVFDKGQLKPKAELIVAGCALSPAADEPIEATRVTVRFQGFEKTLAVFGDRFWRLTDQGIQMSRPIPFSAMPIGDVQAFGAPGYGPNARGKGHGARKLVDAGYDAPLPNVEDARVLIKSVDDTPPPAHFGPLPADDAQRLRYLGTYDQNWVKNVSPLKPADFNPLYHCEAPEEQRFGEFFEGGETFSVFGMSRGTGQTGGVLPRLRARCFYHDVVKDEFIETTMRCDTVTLFPNVDKATLAFRGLVRGTDRFAEDIGTIMVALEAADQSKREPAYYFDVFQKRTSKVDAHKYALADYQLMPERDPAEISAKRRAKLEKAKEERDRFLANQDWAARKNLEDEGLPSDLIPPPNTEIIDDLPLVGLPTQEELETGDLDLAELLDDMKTLEDALLEKRDREMARAELQRRAIVEASPAGLLPEHAKKPIVDDEHLARFSDVELEPQLIDGLDSVAEQMEAAKGGIQLPDSVEGSKTDELNALLQAAFDDIENDHGLDADAVEEHYRKAVARVLREPEGSLLYDARKALGETDLSALDALENDEVRPPDLVDETLRELIASSGADPSPAEPSKKQDITSLTRADLLPDNPYATEAEKARNEEMVSQVEDALRSIESPLIPKEEGADVIAGLMQRVGEIKPAKVPDYEGMSPGEIARSSLEDTQQRMDEAEEQIEDGMLVARQQSPAPIFPLEELPEGVPARVGDFVKAKRNEGHDFKGADLAGADLRGMDFSGQNLANTFFENCDLTGADFSGSILNGAVFSGACLDQANLSHTKMVKTNLSQATLRNTILDGAVLDDNVIIRSDLSGVRADGADLTQVRLIECTLDAAAFTSCNLSDIQIVSGSADGFSAKGCRIERTMFVTIKLGAADFSKSSLERVGFTEISAAGSSFSGASLVSVGFLGDSDLTQSDFTGVKAVESSWNTARMGESCFLRAECNSCFFNACKLEATDFRLSYFQNSLFGKSVLTDSDFFGAHLFAAALTGVDLRRCSMRSANLYAANLLEAKLASCDFTGANLALTMLEQPTHA
;
A
#
# COMPACT_ATOMS: atom_id res chain seq x y z
N MET A 1 -4.68 -0.97 19.51
CA MET A 1 -5.72 0.09 19.52
C MET A 1 -7.03 -0.52 19.04
N PRO A 2 -8.18 -0.14 19.61
CA PRO A 2 -9.46 -0.71 19.21
C PRO A 2 -9.76 -0.39 17.74
N ALA A 3 -10.31 -1.35 17.00
CA ALA A 3 -10.87 -1.08 15.67
C ALA A 3 -12.06 -0.12 15.79
N ILE A 4 -12.23 0.81 14.85
CA ILE A 4 -13.33 1.78 14.87
C ILE A 4 -14.28 1.50 13.71
N ILE A 5 -15.56 1.28 14.03
CA ILE A 5 -16.64 1.17 13.07
C ILE A 5 -17.52 2.41 13.17
N LYS A 6 -17.65 3.17 12.08
CA LYS A 6 -18.40 4.43 12.06
C LYS A 6 -18.90 4.74 10.64
N PRO A 7 -19.95 5.58 10.49
CA PRO A 7 -20.29 6.15 9.19
C PRO A 7 -19.29 7.23 8.76
N THR A 8 -19.22 7.52 7.45
CA THR A 8 -18.33 8.54 6.88
C THR A 8 -18.68 9.98 7.29
N ARG A 9 -19.93 10.20 7.72
CA ARG A 9 -20.44 11.49 8.23
C ARG A 9 -20.11 11.78 9.69
N LEU A 10 -19.42 10.86 10.36
CA LEU A 10 -18.95 11.03 11.73
C LEU A 10 -17.43 10.94 11.80
N SER A 11 -16.82 11.90 12.47
CA SER A 11 -15.47 11.72 12.97
C SER A 11 -15.53 11.09 14.37
N VAL A 12 -14.69 10.08 14.62
CA VAL A 12 -14.62 9.41 15.92
C VAL A 12 -13.18 9.41 16.42
N ALA A 13 -13.00 9.83 17.65
CA ALA A 13 -11.70 9.80 18.34
C ALA A 13 -11.88 9.15 19.70
N HIS A 14 -10.87 8.44 20.19
CA HIS A 14 -10.88 7.91 21.55
C HIS A 14 -9.61 8.29 22.30
N GLN A 15 -9.74 8.45 23.62
CA GLN A 15 -8.61 8.72 24.50
C GLN A 15 -8.69 7.85 25.74
N THR A 16 -7.64 7.07 25.98
CA THR A 16 -7.55 6.14 27.11
C THR A 16 -6.67 6.74 28.20
N GLU A 17 -7.19 6.75 29.42
CA GLU A 17 -6.46 7.18 30.61
C GLU A 17 -6.37 6.04 31.63
N PRO A 18 -5.16 5.72 32.14
CA PRO A 18 -5.02 4.72 33.17
C PRO A 18 -5.67 5.19 34.48
N THR A 19 -6.25 4.25 35.21
CA THR A 19 -6.84 4.47 36.53
C THR A 19 -6.31 3.45 37.53
N ARG A 20 -6.66 3.59 38.81
CA ARG A 20 -6.30 2.59 39.83
C ARG A 20 -6.95 1.22 39.59
N GLN A 21 -8.04 1.15 38.83
CA GLN A 21 -8.88 -0.05 38.65
C GLN A 21 -8.89 -0.59 37.20
N GLY A 22 -7.99 -0.13 36.33
CA GLY A 22 -7.99 -0.44 34.90
C GLY A 22 -7.79 0.84 34.09
N ALA A 23 -8.61 1.07 33.07
CA ALA A 23 -8.56 2.25 32.22
C ALA A 23 -9.93 2.88 31.96
N LEU A 24 -9.92 4.17 31.67
CA LEU A 24 -11.08 4.94 31.22
C LEU A 24 -10.84 5.40 29.79
N THR A 25 -11.62 4.88 28.84
CA THR A 25 -11.57 5.27 27.44
C THR A 25 -12.73 6.22 27.15
N THR A 26 -12.44 7.48 26.87
CA THR A 26 -13.44 8.43 26.39
C THR A 26 -13.60 8.25 24.88
N VAL A 27 -14.83 8.10 24.40
CA VAL A 27 -15.18 8.04 22.98
C VAL A 27 -15.83 9.36 22.58
N SER A 28 -15.32 9.96 21.52
CA SER A 28 -15.74 11.23 20.94
C SER A 28 -16.40 10.95 19.61
N ALA A 29 -17.59 11.49 19.35
CA ALA A 29 -18.18 11.51 18.02
C ALA A 29 -18.49 12.95 17.63
N TYR A 30 -17.94 13.41 16.50
CA TYR A 30 -18.15 14.75 15.98
C TYR A 30 -19.04 14.70 14.74
N ALA A 31 -20.14 15.44 14.76
CA ALA A 31 -21.05 15.60 13.64
C ALA A 31 -21.02 17.04 13.14
N LEU A 32 -20.84 17.25 11.84
CA LEU A 32 -20.84 18.57 11.19
C LEU A 32 -22.17 18.78 10.46
N PHE A 33 -22.79 19.95 10.61
CA PHE A 33 -24.00 20.35 9.88
C PHE A 33 -23.96 21.81 9.42
N ASP A 34 -24.79 22.12 8.44
CA ASP A 34 -24.99 23.47 7.90
C ASP A 34 -26.21 24.14 8.54
N PHE A 35 -26.16 25.44 8.81
CA PHE A 35 -27.25 26.16 9.45
C PHE A 35 -28.54 26.14 8.62
N SER A 36 -28.42 26.12 7.30
CA SER A 36 -29.55 26.13 6.37
C SER A 36 -30.30 24.79 6.32
N ASP A 37 -29.60 23.68 6.58
CA ASP A 37 -30.16 22.34 6.57
C ASP A 37 -29.55 21.50 7.72
N PRO A 38 -30.04 21.68 8.95
CA PRO A 38 -29.42 21.07 10.12
C PRO A 38 -29.51 19.54 10.13
N ASN A 39 -30.47 18.95 9.43
CA ASN A 39 -30.65 17.50 9.38
C ASN A 39 -29.71 16.82 8.36
N ARG A 40 -29.10 17.60 7.46
CA ARG A 40 -28.12 17.10 6.49
C ARG A 40 -26.70 17.23 7.04
N LEU A 41 -26.20 16.13 7.60
CA LEU A 41 -24.85 16.05 8.11
C LEU A 41 -23.82 16.02 6.98
N LEU A 42 -22.71 16.72 7.15
CA LEU A 42 -21.58 16.73 6.21
C LEU A 42 -20.56 15.63 6.54
N THR A 43 -19.69 15.32 5.59
CA THR A 43 -18.68 14.25 5.76
C THR A 43 -17.56 14.67 6.70
N GLU A 44 -16.88 13.70 7.31
CA GLU A 44 -15.68 13.96 8.12
C GLU A 44 -14.58 14.69 7.34
N GLN A 45 -14.42 14.39 6.05
CA GLN A 45 -13.44 15.04 5.17
C GLN A 45 -13.68 16.54 5.05
N ALA A 46 -14.93 17.01 5.18
CA ALA A 46 -15.25 18.43 5.20
C ALA A 46 -15.04 19.07 6.58
N LEU A 47 -15.10 18.27 7.66
CA LEU A 47 -14.98 18.75 9.05
C LEU A 47 -13.60 19.30 9.35
N TRP A 48 -12.54 18.51 9.13
CA TRP A 48 -11.20 18.88 9.58
C TRP A 48 -10.62 20.13 8.88
N PRO A 49 -10.67 20.26 7.54
CA PRO A 49 -10.18 21.48 6.88
C PRO A 49 -10.93 22.73 7.33
N MET A 50 -12.26 22.65 7.48
CA MET A 50 -13.09 23.78 7.92
C MET A 50 -12.73 24.18 9.36
N VAL A 51 -12.61 23.21 10.27
CA VAL A 51 -12.21 23.48 11.66
C VAL A 51 -10.84 24.16 11.72
N THR A 52 -9.85 23.67 10.96
CA THR A 52 -8.50 24.24 10.92
C THR A 52 -8.48 25.67 10.40
N GLU A 53 -9.32 26.00 9.40
CA GLU A 53 -9.42 27.34 8.85
C GLU A 53 -10.12 28.33 9.80
N GLN A 54 -11.16 27.87 10.50
CA GLN A 54 -12.05 28.76 11.27
C GLN A 54 -11.64 28.93 12.74
N MET A 55 -10.87 27.99 13.32
CA MET A 55 -10.41 28.11 14.70
C MET A 55 -9.33 29.21 14.86
N PRO A 56 -9.27 29.91 16.00
CA PRO A 56 -8.21 30.87 16.26
C PRO A 56 -6.82 30.23 16.16
N ASN A 57 -5.84 30.94 15.59
CA ASN A 57 -4.48 30.42 15.41
C ASN A 57 -3.90 29.85 16.72
N GLY A 58 -3.50 28.58 16.69
CA GLY A 58 -2.93 27.86 17.84
C GLY A 58 -3.95 27.31 18.84
N ALA A 59 -5.26 27.49 18.61
CA ALA A 59 -6.31 26.82 19.37
C ALA A 59 -6.48 25.36 18.92
N VAL A 60 -6.61 24.46 19.89
CA VAL A 60 -6.98 23.06 19.63
C VAL A 60 -8.51 22.99 19.57
N PHE A 61 -9.06 22.30 18.56
CA PHE A 61 -10.52 22.24 18.35
C PHE A 61 -11.26 21.51 19.47
N ASP A 62 -10.80 20.31 19.82
CA ASP A 62 -11.23 19.56 20.99
C ASP A 62 -10.19 18.43 21.24
N LYS A 63 -9.86 18.17 22.51
CA LYS A 63 -8.87 17.16 22.90
C LYS A 63 -9.42 15.75 23.12
N GLY A 64 -10.71 15.51 22.96
CA GLY A 64 -11.19 14.14 23.12
C GLY A 64 -11.58 13.78 24.56
N GLN A 65 -11.66 14.75 25.46
CA GLN A 65 -11.78 14.53 26.90
C GLN A 65 -13.21 14.63 27.41
N LEU A 66 -13.54 13.87 28.45
CA LEU A 66 -14.86 13.90 29.07
C LEU A 66 -15.11 15.25 29.75
N LYS A 67 -16.21 15.93 29.40
CA LYS A 67 -16.59 17.20 30.01
C LYS A 67 -17.79 17.00 30.95
N PRO A 68 -17.71 17.47 32.21
CA PRO A 68 -18.80 17.30 33.17
C PRO A 68 -19.95 18.30 32.96
N LYS A 69 -19.78 19.29 32.08
CA LYS A 69 -20.77 20.31 31.75
C LYS A 69 -20.80 20.51 30.25
N ALA A 70 -21.97 20.86 29.73
CA ALA A 70 -22.07 21.25 28.33
C ALA A 70 -21.45 22.63 28.12
N GLU A 71 -20.92 22.90 26.93
CA GLU A 71 -20.28 24.16 26.61
C GLU A 71 -20.51 24.61 25.18
N LEU A 72 -20.59 25.93 25.02
CA LEU A 72 -20.73 26.59 23.72
C LEU A 72 -19.42 27.30 23.37
N ILE A 73 -18.86 26.95 22.22
CA ILE A 73 -17.71 27.64 21.63
C ILE A 73 -18.19 28.36 20.36
N VAL A 74 -17.75 29.60 20.17
CA VAL A 74 -17.98 30.31 18.89
C VAL A 74 -16.64 30.78 18.37
N ALA A 75 -16.29 30.33 17.17
CA ALA A 75 -15.02 30.60 16.52
C ALA A 75 -15.23 31.39 15.23
N GLY A 76 -14.28 32.26 14.90
CA GLY A 76 -14.28 33.07 13.70
C GLY A 76 -13.93 34.54 13.94
N CYS A 77 -14.33 35.39 12.99
CA CYS A 77 -14.02 36.82 12.97
C CYS A 77 -15.29 37.66 12.99
N ALA A 78 -15.22 38.84 13.60
CA ALA A 78 -16.19 39.90 13.33
C ALA A 78 -16.01 40.39 11.89
N LEU A 79 -17.09 40.47 11.12
CA LEU A 79 -17.06 40.85 9.70
C LEU A 79 -17.76 42.19 9.46
N SER A 80 -17.27 42.94 8.48
CA SER A 80 -18.00 44.08 7.93
C SER A 80 -19.25 43.62 7.14
N PRO A 81 -20.34 44.42 7.11
CA PRO A 81 -21.56 44.07 6.37
C PRO A 81 -21.31 43.74 4.89
N ALA A 82 -20.40 44.49 4.23
CA ALA A 82 -19.93 44.26 2.86
C ALA A 82 -18.40 44.21 2.82
N ALA A 83 -17.83 43.46 1.86
CA ALA A 83 -16.38 43.23 1.77
C ALA A 83 -15.57 44.49 1.46
N ASP A 84 -16.17 45.39 0.69
CA ASP A 84 -15.65 46.67 0.23
C ASP A 84 -15.99 47.85 1.17
N GLU A 85 -16.73 47.62 2.25
CA GLU A 85 -17.12 48.63 3.23
C GLU A 85 -16.51 48.32 4.62
N PRO A 86 -15.23 48.66 4.86
CA PRO A 86 -14.58 48.43 6.15
C PRO A 86 -15.18 49.33 7.23
N ILE A 87 -15.28 48.81 8.45
CA ILE A 87 -15.91 49.49 9.59
C ILE A 87 -14.91 49.68 10.73
N GLU A 88 -15.07 50.74 11.51
CA GLU A 88 -14.19 51.02 12.66
C GLU A 88 -14.53 50.18 13.88
N ALA A 89 -15.81 49.82 14.03
CA ALA A 89 -16.32 49.05 15.14
C ALA A 89 -17.61 48.33 14.78
N THR A 90 -17.87 47.21 15.45
CA THR A 90 -19.16 46.50 15.41
C THR A 90 -19.48 45.89 16.76
N ARG A 91 -20.69 45.37 16.90
CA ARG A 91 -21.08 44.50 18.00
C ARG A 91 -21.21 43.08 17.50
N VAL A 92 -20.73 42.14 18.28
CA VAL A 92 -20.94 40.72 18.03
C VAL A 92 -21.81 40.16 19.15
N THR A 93 -23.00 39.68 18.81
CA THR A 93 -23.96 39.16 19.79
C THR A 93 -24.24 37.69 19.47
N VAL A 94 -23.95 36.81 20.43
CA VAL A 94 -24.31 35.40 20.37
C VAL A 94 -25.50 35.17 21.28
N ARG A 95 -26.56 34.60 20.72
CA ARG A 95 -27.70 34.06 21.47
C ARG A 95 -27.77 32.56 21.26
N PHE A 96 -27.90 31.82 22.35
CA PHE A 96 -28.00 30.37 22.34
C PHE A 96 -28.88 29.98 23.51
N GLN A 97 -30.09 29.46 23.27
CA GLN A 97 -31.05 29.01 24.29
C GLN A 97 -30.97 29.73 25.66
N GLY A 98 -31.52 30.94 25.76
CA GLY A 98 -31.55 31.70 27.03
C GLY A 98 -30.20 32.30 27.47
N PHE A 99 -29.08 31.91 26.86
CA PHE A 99 -27.79 32.60 26.96
C PHE A 99 -27.68 33.71 25.90
N GLU A 100 -27.23 34.88 26.33
CA GLU A 100 -26.90 36.02 25.46
C GLU A 100 -25.62 36.70 25.94
N LYS A 101 -24.67 36.88 25.04
CA LYS A 101 -23.43 37.61 25.29
C LYS A 101 -23.10 38.50 24.11
N THR A 102 -22.73 39.75 24.41
CA THR A 102 -22.40 40.76 23.41
C THR A 102 -21.00 41.31 23.65
N LEU A 103 -20.17 41.25 22.61
CA LEU A 103 -18.84 41.84 22.57
C LEU A 103 -18.87 43.12 21.72
N ALA A 104 -18.11 44.12 22.13
CA ALA A 104 -17.76 45.26 21.30
C ALA A 104 -16.43 44.97 20.61
N VAL A 105 -16.41 45.04 19.27
CA VAL A 105 -15.23 44.74 18.46
C VAL A 105 -14.79 45.99 17.73
N PHE A 106 -13.53 46.36 17.87
CA PHE A 106 -12.93 47.57 17.33
C PHE A 106 -11.76 47.23 16.42
N GLY A 107 -11.51 48.10 15.45
CA GLY A 107 -10.24 48.18 14.74
C GLY A 107 -9.06 48.44 15.67
N ASP A 108 -7.85 48.29 15.15
CA ASP A 108 -6.65 48.59 15.93
C ASP A 108 -6.65 50.04 16.42
N ARG A 109 -6.37 50.21 17.71
CA ARG A 109 -6.38 51.51 18.40
C ARG A 109 -5.38 51.52 19.55
N PHE A 110 -4.96 52.72 19.93
CA PHE A 110 -3.83 52.94 20.83
C PHE A 110 -4.13 54.08 21.83
N TRP A 111 -3.54 53.99 23.01
CA TRP A 111 -3.36 55.16 23.89
C TRP A 111 -2.14 55.95 23.45
N ARG A 112 -2.30 57.27 23.28
CA ARG A 112 -1.24 58.19 22.89
C ARG A 112 -1.11 59.34 23.86
N LEU A 113 0.12 59.76 24.14
CA LEU A 113 0.39 61.00 24.85
C LEU A 113 0.28 62.18 23.87
N THR A 114 -0.70 63.05 24.07
CA THR A 114 -0.93 64.27 23.27
C THR A 114 -0.67 65.52 24.12
N ASP A 115 -0.69 66.69 23.49
CA ASP A 115 -0.68 67.99 24.14
C ASP A 115 -1.87 68.21 25.10
N GLN A 116 -2.93 67.42 24.96
CA GLN A 116 -4.11 67.39 25.83
C GLN A 116 -4.10 66.24 26.85
N GLY A 117 -2.95 65.55 27.03
CA GLY A 117 -2.81 64.39 27.90
C GLY A 117 -2.98 63.06 27.15
N ILE A 118 -3.22 61.97 27.89
CA ILE A 118 -3.38 60.64 27.30
C ILE A 118 -4.76 60.53 26.65
N GLN A 119 -4.79 60.26 25.35
CA GLN A 119 -6.01 60.12 24.57
C GLN A 119 -6.05 58.79 23.80
N MET A 120 -7.25 58.28 23.56
CA MET A 120 -7.47 57.11 22.72
C MET A 120 -7.48 57.50 21.24
N SER A 121 -6.75 56.77 20.40
CA SER A 121 -6.79 56.96 18.95
C SER A 121 -8.14 56.50 18.38
N ARG A 122 -8.54 57.06 17.24
CA ARG A 122 -9.65 56.53 16.45
C ARG A 122 -9.30 55.10 15.99
N PRO A 123 -10.24 54.13 16.00
CA PRO A 123 -9.99 52.78 15.50
C PRO A 123 -9.70 52.78 14.00
N ILE A 124 -8.75 51.94 13.57
CA ILE A 124 -8.44 51.73 12.16
C ILE A 124 -9.53 50.84 11.54
N PRO A 125 -10.20 51.25 10.44
CA PRO A 125 -11.24 50.43 9.81
C PRO A 125 -10.76 49.02 9.42
N PHE A 126 -11.62 48.02 9.59
CA PHE A 126 -11.35 46.62 9.25
C PHE A 126 -12.50 45.99 8.46
N SER A 127 -12.18 45.03 7.59
CA SER A 127 -13.18 44.18 6.92
C SER A 127 -13.41 42.85 7.64
N ALA A 128 -12.40 42.38 8.39
CA ALA A 128 -12.47 41.23 9.29
C ALA A 128 -11.58 41.46 10.51
N MET A 129 -12.08 41.16 11.71
CA MET A 129 -11.33 41.25 12.97
C MET A 129 -11.47 39.93 13.73
N PRO A 130 -10.38 39.16 13.93
CA PRO A 130 -10.42 37.92 14.71
C PRO A 130 -10.95 38.14 16.13
N ILE A 131 -11.68 37.16 16.65
CA ILE A 131 -12.17 37.16 18.03
C ILE A 131 -11.46 36.06 18.81
N GLY A 132 -10.52 36.44 19.66
CA GLY A 132 -9.72 35.52 20.47
C GLY A 132 -9.09 36.19 21.68
N ASP A 133 -8.33 35.40 22.44
CA ASP A 133 -7.57 35.82 23.62
C ASP A 133 -6.53 36.91 23.30
N VAL A 134 -5.86 36.83 22.14
CA VAL A 134 -4.89 37.83 21.65
C VAL A 134 -5.55 39.21 21.44
N GLN A 135 -6.80 39.24 21.01
CA GLN A 135 -7.56 40.46 20.77
C GLN A 135 -8.24 41.00 22.04
N ALA A 136 -8.31 40.21 23.10
CA ALA A 136 -8.93 40.57 24.38
C ALA A 136 -7.95 41.32 25.31
N PHE A 137 -8.48 41.87 26.41
CA PHE A 137 -7.68 42.57 27.41
C PHE A 137 -6.65 41.63 28.07
N GLY A 138 -5.39 42.05 28.12
CA GLY A 138 -4.31 41.25 28.71
C GLY A 138 -2.93 41.86 28.51
N ALA A 139 -1.90 41.13 28.94
CA ALA A 139 -0.49 41.41 28.63
C ALA A 139 0.38 40.25 29.14
N PRO A 140 1.63 40.08 28.63
CA PRO A 140 2.58 39.15 29.23
C PRO A 140 2.72 39.34 30.74
N GLY A 141 2.56 38.24 31.50
CA GLY A 141 2.59 38.25 32.97
C GLY A 141 1.27 38.66 33.65
N TYR A 142 0.22 38.99 32.90
CA TYR A 142 -1.14 39.19 33.44
C TYR A 142 -1.88 37.85 33.54
N GLY A 143 -2.07 37.37 34.76
CA GLY A 143 -2.63 36.04 35.03
C GLY A 143 -3.94 35.69 34.31
N PRO A 144 -4.96 36.58 34.26
CA PRO A 144 -6.21 36.29 33.56
C PRO A 144 -6.11 36.15 32.04
N ASN A 145 -5.12 36.77 31.40
CA ASN A 145 -4.85 36.62 29.97
C ASN A 145 -3.43 37.12 29.65
N ALA A 146 -2.48 36.19 29.51
CA ALA A 146 -1.08 36.51 29.25
C ALA A 146 -0.79 36.88 27.78
N ARG A 147 -1.71 36.56 26.86
CA ARG A 147 -1.55 36.71 25.41
C ARG A 147 -2.27 37.95 24.85
N GLY A 148 -3.16 38.53 25.63
CA GLY A 148 -3.92 39.72 25.25
C GLY A 148 -3.10 41.02 25.25
N LYS A 149 -3.80 42.14 25.05
CA LYS A 149 -3.22 43.48 25.00
C LYS A 149 -4.02 44.51 25.78
N GLY A 150 -3.35 45.58 26.24
CA GLY A 150 -3.94 46.69 26.99
C GLY A 150 -3.62 46.74 28.48
N HIS A 151 -3.21 45.64 29.11
CA HIS A 151 -2.82 45.67 30.53
C HIS A 151 -1.43 46.33 30.68
N GLY A 152 -1.30 47.26 31.64
CA GLY A 152 -0.06 48.00 31.87
C GLY A 152 0.19 49.14 30.87
N ALA A 153 -0.81 49.52 30.06
CA ALA A 153 -0.70 50.57 29.05
C ALA A 153 -0.15 51.91 29.58
N ARG A 154 -0.50 52.29 30.81
CA ARG A 154 0.02 53.50 31.48
C ARG A 154 1.55 53.59 31.44
N LYS A 155 2.23 52.48 31.76
CA LYS A 155 3.71 52.43 31.80
C LYS A 155 4.32 52.67 30.42
N LEU A 156 3.67 52.17 29.37
CA LEU A 156 4.12 52.34 27.98
C LEU A 156 3.95 53.79 27.53
N VAL A 157 2.79 54.40 27.82
CA VAL A 157 2.51 55.80 27.45
C VAL A 157 3.39 56.77 28.22
N ASP A 158 3.59 56.55 29.52
CA ASP A 158 4.49 57.38 30.34
C ASP A 158 5.96 57.26 29.88
N ALA A 159 6.34 56.13 29.28
CA ALA A 159 7.63 55.93 28.64
C ALA A 159 7.72 56.52 27.21
N GLY A 160 6.65 57.17 26.73
CA GLY A 160 6.60 57.84 25.42
C GLY A 160 6.22 56.94 24.25
N TYR A 161 5.73 55.73 24.49
CA TYR A 161 5.29 54.79 23.44
C TYR A 161 3.77 54.73 23.33
N ASP A 162 3.27 54.52 22.11
CA ASP A 162 1.86 54.19 21.87
C ASP A 162 1.54 52.83 22.51
N ALA A 163 0.52 52.78 23.39
CA ALA A 163 0.12 51.54 24.05
C ALA A 163 -1.10 50.93 23.35
N PRO A 164 -1.04 49.68 22.84
CA PRO A 164 -2.16 49.06 22.14
C PRO A 164 -3.33 48.78 23.08
N LEU A 165 -4.55 48.97 22.57
CA LEU A 165 -5.80 48.58 23.23
C LEU A 165 -6.30 47.23 22.69
N PRO A 166 -7.11 46.50 23.46
CA PRO A 166 -7.78 45.30 22.96
C PRO A 166 -8.76 45.66 21.83
N ASN A 167 -8.88 44.76 20.85
CA ASN A 167 -9.91 44.89 19.81
C ASN A 167 -11.26 44.38 20.33
N VAL A 168 -11.26 43.43 21.26
CA VAL A 168 -12.49 42.79 21.77
C VAL A 168 -12.68 43.12 23.24
N GLU A 169 -13.85 43.68 23.56
CA GLU A 169 -14.26 44.05 24.92
C GLU A 169 -15.67 43.52 25.23
N ASP A 170 -15.99 43.32 26.52
CA ASP A 170 -17.38 43.15 26.94
C ASP A 170 -18.15 44.45 26.69
N ALA A 171 -19.22 44.39 25.91
CA ALA A 171 -20.01 45.58 25.56
C ALA A 171 -20.65 46.28 26.77
N ARG A 172 -20.74 45.61 27.92
CA ARG A 172 -21.24 46.16 29.20
C ARG A 172 -20.18 46.94 29.97
N VAL A 173 -18.89 46.66 29.73
CA VAL A 173 -17.75 47.22 30.50
C VAL A 173 -16.66 47.68 29.53
N LEU A 174 -16.95 48.75 28.79
CA LEU A 174 -16.00 49.34 27.85
C LEU A 174 -14.87 50.09 28.56
N ILE A 175 -13.66 50.01 28.00
CA ILE A 175 -12.49 50.77 28.46
C ILE A 175 -12.67 52.25 28.11
N LYS A 176 -12.55 53.11 29.13
CA LYS A 176 -12.69 54.57 29.02
C LYS A 176 -11.43 55.31 29.49
N SER A 177 -10.62 54.68 30.33
CA SER A 177 -9.36 55.21 30.87
C SER A 177 -8.23 54.21 30.65
N VAL A 178 -6.99 54.71 30.56
CA VAL A 178 -5.77 53.89 30.42
C VAL A 178 -5.47 53.04 31.67
N ASP A 179 -6.11 53.35 32.80
CA ASP A 179 -5.98 52.60 34.05
C ASP A 179 -7.11 51.57 34.25
N ASP A 180 -8.06 51.46 33.31
CA ASP A 180 -9.13 50.47 33.40
C ASP A 180 -8.58 49.05 33.20
N THR A 181 -9.04 48.11 34.02
CA THR A 181 -8.63 46.70 33.97
C THR A 181 -9.85 45.76 33.87
N PRO A 182 -10.59 45.76 32.75
CA PRO A 182 -11.71 44.84 32.58
C PRO A 182 -11.23 43.38 32.47
N PRO A 183 -12.10 42.40 32.75
CA PRO A 183 -11.77 41.00 32.46
C PRO A 183 -11.62 40.77 30.95
N PRO A 184 -10.76 39.81 30.51
CA PRO A 184 -10.70 39.39 29.11
C PRO A 184 -12.05 38.83 28.66
N ALA A 185 -12.46 39.17 27.42
CA ALA A 185 -13.74 38.74 26.86
C ALA A 185 -13.56 38.24 25.42
N HIS A 186 -13.97 36.99 25.15
CA HIS A 186 -14.06 36.38 23.82
C HIS A 186 -15.04 35.20 23.86
N PHE A 187 -15.34 34.59 22.71
CA PHE A 187 -16.21 33.39 22.61
C PHE A 187 -15.46 32.08 22.41
N GLY A 188 -14.20 32.15 21.94
CA GLY A 188 -13.38 30.99 21.60
C GLY A 188 -12.90 30.19 22.82
N PRO A 189 -12.20 29.06 22.57
CA PRO A 189 -11.69 28.19 23.62
C PRO A 189 -10.60 28.88 24.45
N LEU A 190 -10.56 28.57 25.74
CA LEU A 190 -9.54 28.99 26.69
C LEU A 190 -8.29 28.10 26.54
N PRO A 191 -7.07 28.67 26.45
CA PRO A 191 -5.85 27.88 26.34
C PRO A 191 -5.58 27.09 27.63
N ALA A 192 -4.80 26.00 27.54
CA ALA A 192 -4.59 25.08 28.67
C ALA A 192 -3.91 25.72 29.90
N ASP A 193 -3.12 26.78 29.67
CA ASP A 193 -2.44 27.60 30.67
C ASP A 193 -3.29 28.76 31.21
N ASP A 194 -4.56 28.86 30.81
CA ASP A 194 -5.49 29.87 31.33
C ASP A 194 -5.77 29.68 32.82
N ALA A 195 -5.77 30.77 33.59
CA ALA A 195 -6.00 30.74 35.04
C ALA A 195 -7.35 30.11 35.44
N GLN A 196 -8.40 30.24 34.62
CA GLN A 196 -9.71 29.61 34.85
C GLN A 196 -9.63 28.08 34.73
N ARG A 197 -8.72 27.56 33.90
CA ARG A 197 -8.48 26.13 33.73
C ARG A 197 -7.49 25.60 34.75
N LEU A 198 -6.33 26.24 34.90
CA LEU A 198 -5.24 25.77 35.76
C LEU A 198 -5.66 25.51 37.21
N ARG A 199 -6.64 26.24 37.74
CA ARG A 199 -7.20 25.99 39.08
C ARG A 199 -7.84 24.60 39.26
N TYR A 200 -8.15 23.90 38.17
CA TYR A 200 -8.73 22.56 38.14
C TYR A 200 -7.71 21.46 37.80
N LEU A 201 -6.49 21.82 37.43
CA LEU A 201 -5.46 20.86 37.01
C LEU A 201 -5.02 19.95 38.17
N GLY A 202 -5.15 20.41 39.42
CA GLY A 202 -4.67 19.69 40.60
C GLY A 202 -3.18 19.88 40.85
N THR A 203 -2.65 19.21 41.88
CA THR A 203 -1.31 19.45 42.41
C THR A 203 -0.29 18.45 41.86
N TYR A 204 0.62 18.91 40.99
CA TYR A 204 1.72 18.12 40.43
C TYR A 204 3.05 18.43 41.15
N ASP A 205 3.19 17.96 42.40
CA ASP A 205 4.39 18.16 43.22
C ASP A 205 5.32 16.93 43.24
N GLN A 206 6.39 17.00 44.04
CA GLN A 206 7.35 15.90 44.18
C GLN A 206 6.71 14.62 44.75
N ASN A 207 5.62 14.74 45.52
CA ASN A 207 4.88 13.59 46.02
C ASN A 207 4.06 12.94 44.91
N TRP A 208 3.43 13.71 44.03
CA TRP A 208 2.80 13.20 42.81
C TRP A 208 3.83 12.45 41.94
N VAL A 209 4.99 13.05 41.67
CA VAL A 209 6.05 12.41 40.87
C VAL A 209 6.49 11.06 41.45
N LYS A 210 6.64 10.97 42.78
CA LYS A 210 7.15 9.76 43.45
C LYS A 210 6.10 8.67 43.64
N ASN A 211 4.84 9.05 43.88
CA ASN A 211 3.83 8.12 44.42
C ASN A 211 2.54 8.01 43.60
N VAL A 212 2.31 8.91 42.63
CA VAL A 212 1.03 8.99 41.89
C VAL A 212 1.23 8.90 40.38
N SER A 213 2.30 9.49 39.83
CA SER A 213 2.66 9.40 38.42
C SER A 213 2.68 7.94 37.95
N PRO A 214 2.12 7.60 36.78
CA PRO A 214 1.61 8.51 35.73
C PRO A 214 0.11 8.86 35.84
N LEU A 215 -0.56 8.57 36.96
CA LEU A 215 -1.99 8.86 37.12
C LEU A 215 -2.23 10.35 37.39
N LYS A 216 -3.44 10.85 37.08
CA LYS A 216 -3.87 12.20 37.47
C LYS A 216 -3.81 12.38 39.01
N PRO A 217 -3.46 13.58 39.50
CA PRO A 217 -3.42 13.85 40.94
C PRO A 217 -4.82 13.72 41.55
N ALA A 218 -4.86 13.41 42.85
CA ALA A 218 -6.12 13.10 43.54
C ALA A 218 -7.09 14.29 43.62
N ASP A 219 -6.59 15.52 43.48
CA ASP A 219 -7.34 16.77 43.46
C ASP A 219 -7.63 17.29 42.03
N PHE A 220 -7.33 16.51 40.98
CA PHE A 220 -7.71 16.84 39.60
C PHE A 220 -9.23 16.97 39.46
N ASN A 221 -9.69 18.04 38.84
CA ASN A 221 -11.11 18.28 38.58
C ASN A 221 -11.39 18.25 37.05
N PRO A 222 -12.30 17.38 36.57
CA PRO A 222 -12.65 17.28 35.15
C PRO A 222 -13.16 18.57 34.50
N LEU A 223 -13.56 19.59 35.28
CA LEU A 223 -13.84 20.94 34.76
C LEU A 223 -12.65 21.60 34.05
N TYR A 224 -11.42 21.09 34.25
CA TYR A 224 -10.24 21.45 33.47
C TYR A 224 -10.40 21.23 31.96
N HIS A 225 -11.21 20.22 31.61
CA HIS A 225 -11.46 19.81 30.22
C HIS A 225 -12.53 20.64 29.52
N CYS A 226 -13.28 21.47 30.26
CA CYS A 226 -14.15 22.47 29.66
C CYS A 226 -13.28 23.63 29.14
N GLU A 227 -13.37 23.89 27.84
CA GLU A 227 -12.55 24.88 27.15
C GLU A 227 -13.29 26.20 26.95
N ALA A 228 -14.62 26.23 27.05
CA ALA A 228 -15.34 27.49 26.98
C ALA A 228 -15.14 28.35 28.26
N PRO A 229 -15.22 29.70 28.17
CA PRO A 229 -15.36 30.58 29.32
C PRO A 229 -16.48 30.10 30.28
N GLU A 230 -16.34 30.32 31.59
CA GLU A 230 -17.28 29.79 32.59
C GLU A 230 -18.75 30.15 32.34
N GLU A 231 -19.01 31.34 31.80
CA GLU A 231 -20.35 31.83 31.45
C GLU A 231 -20.97 31.15 30.22
N GLN A 232 -20.17 30.45 29.42
CA GLN A 232 -20.57 29.67 28.24
C GLN A 232 -20.71 28.16 28.56
N ARG A 233 -20.74 27.80 29.85
CA ARG A 233 -20.93 26.42 30.33
C ARG A 233 -22.32 26.24 30.94
N PHE A 234 -23.01 25.18 30.56
CA PHE A 234 -24.39 24.89 30.94
C PHE A 234 -24.46 23.74 31.96
N GLY A 235 -25.52 23.72 32.76
CA GLY A 235 -25.74 22.68 33.76
C GLY A 235 -26.21 21.35 33.15
N GLU A 236 -27.04 21.43 32.12
CA GLU A 236 -27.58 20.29 31.38
C GLU A 236 -26.85 20.11 30.04
N PHE A 237 -26.86 18.88 29.52
CA PHE A 237 -26.31 18.53 28.20
C PHE A 237 -27.27 18.92 27.07
N PHE A 238 -26.76 19.12 25.86
CA PHE A 238 -27.59 19.51 24.72
C PHE A 238 -28.37 18.29 24.19
N GLU A 239 -29.64 18.50 23.84
CA GLU A 239 -30.54 17.45 23.35
C GLU A 239 -30.91 17.64 21.86
N GLY A 240 -30.61 18.81 21.29
CA GLY A 240 -31.03 19.20 19.96
C GLY A 240 -32.38 19.94 19.97
N GLY A 241 -32.58 20.83 18.99
CA GLY A 241 -33.73 21.74 18.95
C GLY A 241 -33.47 23.08 19.64
N GLU A 242 -32.32 23.28 20.27
CA GLU A 242 -31.87 24.57 20.78
C GLU A 242 -31.73 25.57 19.64
N THR A 243 -32.23 26.78 19.85
CA THR A 243 -32.14 27.87 18.87
C THR A 243 -30.91 28.71 19.14
N PHE A 244 -30.24 29.13 18.07
CA PHE A 244 -29.09 30.01 18.17
C PHE A 244 -29.09 31.08 17.08
N SER A 245 -28.49 32.22 17.38
CA SER A 245 -28.23 33.27 16.40
C SER A 245 -26.96 34.03 16.76
N VAL A 246 -26.21 34.42 15.74
CA VAL A 246 -24.98 35.19 15.87
C VAL A 246 -25.08 36.42 14.98
N PHE A 247 -24.97 37.58 15.60
CA PHE A 247 -24.87 38.88 14.93
C PHE A 247 -23.41 39.32 14.85
N GLY A 248 -22.98 39.91 13.73
CA GLY A 248 -21.68 40.56 13.54
C GLY A 248 -20.55 39.65 13.03
N MET A 249 -20.82 38.38 12.73
CA MET A 249 -19.84 37.40 12.23
C MET A 249 -20.18 36.81 10.85
N SER A 250 -21.21 37.34 10.19
CA SER A 250 -21.60 36.99 8.81
C SER A 250 -21.77 38.26 7.97
N ARG A 251 -21.58 38.15 6.64
CA ARG A 251 -21.79 39.26 5.70
C ARG A 251 -23.28 39.43 5.36
N GLY A 252 -23.69 40.60 4.88
CA GLY A 252 -25.08 40.89 4.49
C GLY A 252 -25.91 41.49 5.64
N THR A 253 -26.97 40.80 6.07
CA THR A 253 -27.86 41.24 7.17
C THR A 253 -27.15 41.36 8.52
N GLY A 254 -25.94 40.82 8.62
CA GLY A 254 -25.13 40.79 9.82
C GLY A 254 -25.63 39.80 10.86
N GLN A 255 -26.64 38.97 10.59
CA GLN A 255 -27.14 37.93 11.50
C GLN A 255 -27.27 36.59 10.77
N THR A 256 -26.70 35.54 11.36
CA THR A 256 -26.90 34.15 10.95
C THR A 256 -27.37 33.30 12.13
N GLY A 257 -27.95 32.14 11.90
CA GLY A 257 -28.46 31.28 12.97
C GLY A 257 -29.33 30.14 12.48
N GLY A 258 -29.76 29.30 13.42
CA GLY A 258 -30.55 28.13 13.10
C GLY A 258 -31.00 27.39 14.36
N VAL A 259 -31.26 26.11 14.17
CA VAL A 259 -31.70 25.18 15.21
C VAL A 259 -30.74 23.99 15.20
N LEU A 260 -30.31 23.54 16.38
CA LEU A 260 -29.48 22.33 16.47
C LEU A 260 -30.28 21.10 16.00
N PRO A 261 -29.69 20.19 15.21
CA PRO A 261 -30.37 18.97 14.83
C PRO A 261 -30.60 18.06 16.04
N ARG A 262 -31.73 17.37 16.03
CA ARG A 262 -32.13 16.44 17.10
C ARG A 262 -31.54 15.07 16.85
N LEU A 263 -30.32 14.87 17.34
CA LEU A 263 -29.54 13.66 17.09
C LEU A 263 -29.21 12.92 18.40
N ARG A 264 -29.19 11.60 18.31
CA ARG A 264 -28.80 10.70 19.39
C ARG A 264 -27.62 9.86 18.92
N ALA A 265 -26.45 10.09 19.51
CA ALA A 265 -25.30 9.21 19.30
C ALA A 265 -25.48 7.90 20.08
N ARG A 266 -25.19 6.78 19.43
CA ARG A 266 -25.12 5.44 20.01
C ARG A 266 -23.66 4.98 19.91
N CYS A 267 -23.11 4.46 21.00
CA CYS A 267 -21.77 3.89 20.98
C CYS A 267 -21.82 2.50 21.61
N PHE A 268 -21.23 1.55 20.92
CA PHE A 268 -21.08 0.19 21.37
C PHE A 268 -19.60 -0.18 21.35
N TYR A 269 -19.20 -1.10 22.21
CA TYR A 269 -17.85 -1.62 22.20
C TYR A 269 -17.86 -3.14 22.43
N HIS A 270 -16.90 -3.82 21.85
CA HIS A 270 -16.68 -5.25 22.05
C HIS A 270 -15.58 -5.45 23.08
N ASP A 271 -15.95 -6.05 24.22
CA ASP A 271 -15.02 -6.50 25.25
C ASP A 271 -14.50 -7.88 24.83
N VAL A 272 -13.22 -7.97 24.46
CA VAL A 272 -12.61 -9.19 23.90
C VAL A 272 -12.42 -10.26 24.97
N VAL A 273 -12.31 -9.87 26.24
CA VAL A 273 -12.10 -10.79 27.36
C VAL A 273 -13.41 -11.47 27.74
N LYS A 274 -14.51 -10.72 27.74
CA LYS A 274 -15.86 -11.26 28.02
C LYS A 274 -16.58 -11.77 26.78
N ASP A 275 -16.09 -11.41 25.60
CA ASP A 275 -16.76 -11.59 24.31
C ASP A 275 -18.18 -10.97 24.29
N GLU A 276 -18.31 -9.77 24.87
CA GLU A 276 -19.59 -9.08 25.03
C GLU A 276 -19.64 -7.80 24.18
N PHE A 277 -20.80 -7.56 23.55
CA PHE A 277 -21.09 -6.32 22.83
C PHE A 277 -21.94 -5.38 23.69
N ILE A 278 -21.32 -4.31 24.19
CA ILE A 278 -21.87 -3.47 25.26
C ILE A 278 -22.13 -2.06 24.76
N GLU A 279 -23.30 -1.50 25.06
CA GLU A 279 -23.64 -0.11 24.78
C GLU A 279 -23.14 0.82 25.90
N THR A 280 -22.53 1.96 25.52
CA THR A 280 -22.25 3.06 26.43
C THR A 280 -23.13 4.28 26.13
N THR A 281 -23.40 5.08 27.16
CA THR A 281 -24.18 6.31 27.02
C THR A 281 -23.34 7.40 26.39
N MET A 282 -23.83 7.98 25.30
CA MET A 282 -23.26 9.18 24.69
C MET A 282 -24.07 10.42 25.07
N ARG A 283 -23.42 11.56 25.30
CA ARG A 283 -24.07 12.86 25.58
C ARG A 283 -23.45 13.98 24.74
N CYS A 284 -24.27 14.87 24.20
CA CYS A 284 -23.77 16.07 23.50
C CYS A 284 -23.32 17.11 24.52
N ASP A 285 -22.01 17.30 24.66
CA ASP A 285 -21.45 18.22 25.64
C ASP A 285 -20.81 19.46 25.01
N THR A 286 -20.55 19.47 23.72
CA THR A 286 -19.89 20.63 23.08
C THR A 286 -20.60 20.97 21.79
N VAL A 287 -20.99 22.24 21.67
CA VAL A 287 -21.44 22.84 20.41
C VAL A 287 -20.42 23.89 20.02
N THR A 288 -19.86 23.75 18.82
CA THR A 288 -18.97 24.77 18.24
C THR A 288 -19.64 25.39 17.04
N LEU A 289 -19.88 26.70 17.09
CA LEU A 289 -20.47 27.47 16.01
C LEU A 289 -19.37 28.13 15.19
N PHE A 290 -19.51 28.07 13.85
CA PHE A 290 -18.64 28.72 12.86
C PHE A 290 -19.48 29.65 11.97
N PRO A 291 -19.87 30.83 12.48
CA PRO A 291 -20.82 31.71 11.79
C PRO A 291 -20.28 32.30 10.49
N ASN A 292 -18.96 32.37 10.32
CA ASN A 292 -18.32 32.87 9.12
C ASN A 292 -18.55 31.98 7.88
N VAL A 293 -18.90 30.70 8.09
CA VAL A 293 -19.13 29.68 7.04
C VAL A 293 -20.47 28.94 7.20
N ASP A 294 -21.36 29.49 8.03
CA ASP A 294 -22.71 28.99 8.33
C ASP A 294 -22.76 27.50 8.74
N LYS A 295 -21.80 27.06 9.55
CA LYS A 295 -21.67 25.65 9.99
C LYS A 295 -21.48 25.51 11.48
N ALA A 296 -21.82 24.32 12.00
CA ALA A 296 -21.56 23.97 13.39
C ALA A 296 -21.24 22.49 13.56
N THR A 297 -20.51 22.20 14.62
CA THR A 297 -20.20 20.83 15.04
C THR A 297 -20.87 20.51 16.37
N LEU A 298 -21.39 19.28 16.47
CA LEU A 298 -21.84 18.67 17.72
C LEU A 298 -20.80 17.63 18.15
N ALA A 299 -20.34 17.70 19.41
CA ALA A 299 -19.48 16.68 19.99
C ALA A 299 -20.24 15.85 21.02
N PHE A 300 -20.29 14.55 20.79
CA PHE A 300 -20.87 13.58 21.70
C PHE A 300 -19.77 12.82 22.44
N ARG A 301 -19.91 12.68 23.76
CA ARG A 301 -18.97 11.94 24.62
C ARG A 301 -19.60 10.73 25.26
N GLY A 302 -18.92 9.60 25.15
CA GLY A 302 -19.21 8.39 25.89
C GLY A 302 -18.00 7.94 26.69
N LEU A 303 -18.25 7.12 27.70
CA LEU A 303 -17.21 6.61 28.58
C LEU A 303 -17.25 5.10 28.61
N VAL A 304 -16.13 4.48 28.28
CA VAL A 304 -15.92 3.03 28.30
C VAL A 304 -14.91 2.70 29.40
N ARG A 305 -15.19 1.63 30.16
CA ARG A 305 -14.32 1.18 31.25
C ARG A 305 -13.64 -0.11 30.84
N GLY A 306 -12.32 -0.03 30.64
CA GLY A 306 -11.47 -1.20 30.46
C GLY A 306 -11.01 -1.73 31.82
N THR A 307 -10.96 -3.04 31.92
CA THR A 307 -10.35 -3.78 33.04
C THR A 307 -8.83 -3.79 32.94
N ASP A 308 -8.29 -3.76 31.72
CA ASP A 308 -6.87 -3.58 31.47
C ASP A 308 -6.45 -2.10 31.64
N ARG A 309 -5.19 -1.86 32.03
CA ARG A 309 -4.65 -0.51 32.28
C ARG A 309 -4.42 0.31 31.02
N PHE A 310 -4.35 -0.34 29.86
CA PHE A 310 -4.27 0.28 28.54
C PHE A 310 -5.55 0.08 27.72
N ALA A 311 -6.58 -0.50 28.34
CA ALA A 311 -7.84 -0.87 27.72
C ALA A 311 -7.68 -1.84 26.53
N GLU A 312 -6.70 -2.74 26.57
CA GLU A 312 -6.50 -3.79 25.55
C GLU A 312 -7.67 -4.78 25.48
N ASP A 313 -8.50 -4.83 26.53
CA ASP A 313 -9.73 -5.60 26.56
C ASP A 313 -10.84 -5.01 25.68
N ILE A 314 -10.68 -3.79 25.16
CA ILE A 314 -11.60 -3.19 24.18
C ILE A 314 -11.08 -3.45 22.77
N GLY A 315 -11.68 -4.38 22.05
CA GLY A 315 -11.23 -4.78 20.72
C GLY A 315 -11.78 -3.89 19.61
N THR A 316 -13.04 -3.49 19.71
CA THR A 316 -13.72 -2.67 18.69
C THR A 316 -14.66 -1.66 19.34
N ILE A 317 -14.77 -0.47 18.76
CA ILE A 317 -15.72 0.58 19.11
C ILE A 317 -16.57 0.90 17.88
N MET A 318 -17.89 0.82 18.00
CA MET A 318 -18.84 1.16 16.95
C MET A 318 -19.70 2.35 17.34
N VAL A 319 -19.75 3.37 16.49
CA VAL A 319 -20.55 4.59 16.72
C VAL A 319 -21.57 4.78 15.60
N ALA A 320 -22.80 5.12 16.00
CA ALA A 320 -23.91 5.42 15.10
C ALA A 320 -24.67 6.68 15.55
N LEU A 321 -25.44 7.25 14.63
CA LEU A 321 -26.39 8.34 14.89
C LEU A 321 -27.81 7.89 14.56
N GLU A 322 -28.73 8.22 15.46
CA GLU A 322 -30.18 8.12 15.25
C GLU A 322 -30.80 9.52 15.28
N ALA A 323 -31.87 9.76 14.53
CA ALA A 323 -32.68 10.95 14.74
C ALA A 323 -33.50 10.77 16.03
N ALA A 324 -33.51 11.79 16.89
CA ALA A 324 -34.09 11.66 18.23
C ALA A 324 -35.63 11.51 18.22
N ASP A 325 -36.27 11.92 17.13
CA ASP A 325 -37.70 11.78 16.84
C ASP A 325 -38.08 10.39 16.30
N GLN A 326 -37.11 9.59 15.86
CA GLN A 326 -37.31 8.19 15.49
C GLN A 326 -37.29 7.28 16.72
N SER A 327 -37.98 6.14 16.61
CA SER A 327 -37.92 5.07 17.61
C SER A 327 -36.49 4.57 17.77
N LYS A 328 -36.02 4.43 19.01
CA LYS A 328 -34.68 3.92 19.32
C LYS A 328 -34.53 2.51 18.70
N ARG A 329 -33.50 2.27 17.89
CA ARG A 329 -33.24 0.92 17.36
C ARG A 329 -32.74 0.01 18.47
N GLU A 330 -33.21 -1.23 18.47
CA GLU A 330 -32.80 -2.25 19.43
C GLU A 330 -31.29 -2.55 19.31
N PRO A 331 -30.56 -2.79 20.42
CA PRO A 331 -29.15 -3.15 20.38
C PRO A 331 -28.82 -4.34 19.46
N ALA A 332 -29.74 -5.30 19.31
CA ALA A 332 -29.58 -6.46 18.43
C ALA A 332 -29.37 -6.09 16.96
N TYR A 333 -29.97 -4.99 16.48
CA TYR A 333 -29.73 -4.48 15.13
C TYR A 333 -28.25 -4.09 14.92
N TYR A 334 -27.68 -3.39 15.90
CA TYR A 334 -26.29 -2.95 15.83
C TYR A 334 -25.32 -4.13 15.97
N PHE A 335 -25.69 -5.18 16.71
CA PHE A 335 -24.92 -6.41 16.76
C PHE A 335 -24.85 -7.11 15.39
N ASP A 336 -25.96 -7.18 14.64
CA ASP A 336 -25.96 -7.70 13.26
C ASP A 336 -25.07 -6.85 12.32
N VAL A 337 -25.16 -5.52 12.43
CA VAL A 337 -24.28 -4.60 11.69
C VAL A 337 -22.80 -4.82 12.04
N PHE A 338 -22.50 -5.01 13.33
CA PHE A 338 -21.15 -5.34 13.81
C PHE A 338 -20.65 -6.65 13.20
N GLN A 339 -21.46 -7.71 13.19
CA GLN A 339 -21.09 -8.99 12.57
C GLN A 339 -20.82 -8.85 11.06
N LYS A 340 -21.67 -8.12 10.34
CA LYS A 340 -21.48 -7.86 8.91
C LYS A 340 -20.18 -7.12 8.61
N ARG A 341 -19.84 -6.12 9.42
CA ARG A 341 -18.66 -5.26 9.24
C ARG A 341 -17.37 -5.84 9.82
N THR A 342 -17.45 -6.93 10.58
CA THR A 342 -16.29 -7.68 11.10
C THR A 342 -16.08 -9.03 10.40
N SER A 343 -17.01 -9.44 9.53
CA SER A 343 -16.91 -10.66 8.71
C SER A 343 -15.68 -10.61 7.79
N LYS A 344 -14.84 -11.65 7.84
CA LYS A 344 -13.68 -11.77 6.94
C LYS A 344 -14.06 -11.87 5.46
N VAL A 345 -15.30 -12.31 5.17
CA VAL A 345 -15.79 -12.50 3.80
C VAL A 345 -16.52 -11.26 3.32
N ASP A 346 -17.42 -10.68 4.11
CA ASP A 346 -18.36 -9.65 3.62
C ASP A 346 -18.08 -8.22 4.12
N ALA A 347 -17.12 -8.00 5.03
CA ALA A 347 -16.89 -6.67 5.62
C ALA A 347 -16.63 -5.58 4.56
N HIS A 348 -15.95 -5.92 3.46
CA HIS A 348 -15.67 -5.00 2.36
C HIS A 348 -16.95 -4.46 1.69
N LYS A 349 -18.04 -5.24 1.65
CA LYS A 349 -19.33 -4.83 1.09
C LYS A 349 -20.00 -3.75 1.93
N TYR A 350 -19.88 -3.86 3.25
CA TYR A 350 -20.61 -3.01 4.20
C TYR A 350 -19.77 -1.88 4.78
N ALA A 351 -18.50 -1.76 4.41
CA ALA A 351 -17.58 -0.75 4.95
C ALA A 351 -18.13 0.69 4.77
N LEU A 352 -18.70 0.98 3.60
CA LEU A 352 -19.23 2.30 3.22
C LEU A 352 -20.76 2.43 3.37
N ALA A 353 -21.42 1.44 3.98
CA ALA A 353 -22.88 1.40 4.12
C ALA A 353 -23.39 2.34 5.22
N ASP A 354 -23.23 3.65 5.04
CA ASP A 354 -23.53 4.68 6.04
C ASP A 354 -24.97 4.60 6.59
N TYR A 355 -25.94 4.20 5.76
CA TYR A 355 -27.34 4.06 6.15
C TYR A 355 -27.56 3.12 7.36
N GLN A 356 -26.67 2.14 7.57
CA GLN A 356 -26.74 1.21 8.71
C GLN A 356 -26.45 1.89 10.05
N LEU A 357 -25.64 2.95 10.04
CA LEU A 357 -25.17 3.65 11.24
C LEU A 357 -25.66 5.11 11.29
N MET A 358 -26.58 5.48 10.41
CA MET A 358 -27.17 6.82 10.27
C MET A 358 -28.69 6.78 10.48
N PRO A 359 -29.35 7.94 10.67
CA PRO A 359 -30.80 8.02 10.83
C PRO A 359 -31.56 7.29 9.72
N GLU A 360 -32.69 6.68 10.07
CA GLU A 360 -33.47 5.86 9.15
C GLU A 360 -34.04 6.71 8.02
N ARG A 361 -33.97 6.19 6.80
CA ARG A 361 -34.58 6.78 5.61
C ARG A 361 -35.80 5.96 5.21
N ASP A 362 -36.76 6.60 4.56
CA ASP A 362 -37.97 5.93 4.11
C ASP A 362 -37.63 4.81 3.10
N PRO A 363 -38.03 3.54 3.35
CA PRO A 363 -37.84 2.44 2.41
C PRO A 363 -38.42 2.73 1.02
N ALA A 364 -39.48 3.53 0.92
CA ALA A 364 -40.07 3.92 -0.36
C ALA A 364 -39.14 4.81 -1.19
N GLU A 365 -38.38 5.70 -0.55
CA GLU A 365 -37.39 6.57 -1.21
C GLU A 365 -36.20 5.75 -1.74
N ILE A 366 -35.69 4.81 -0.94
CA ILE A 366 -34.61 3.89 -1.34
C ILE A 366 -35.05 3.06 -2.56
N SER A 367 -36.25 2.49 -2.49
CA SER A 367 -36.84 1.69 -3.57
C SER A 367 -37.07 2.51 -4.85
N ALA A 368 -37.49 3.77 -4.71
CA ALA A 368 -37.69 4.67 -5.84
C ALA A 368 -36.36 5.05 -6.50
N LYS A 369 -35.32 5.36 -5.70
CA LYS A 369 -33.97 5.60 -6.20
C LYS A 369 -33.41 4.39 -6.95
N ARG A 370 -33.54 3.18 -6.40
CA ARG A 370 -33.09 1.95 -7.08
C ARG A 370 -33.80 1.75 -8.42
N ARG A 371 -35.12 1.92 -8.47
CA ARG A 371 -35.87 1.80 -9.74
C ARG A 371 -35.41 2.82 -10.77
N ALA A 372 -35.17 4.07 -10.37
CA ALA A 372 -34.66 5.10 -11.27
C ALA A 372 -33.26 4.77 -11.82
N LYS A 373 -32.36 4.20 -10.99
CA LYS A 373 -31.04 3.72 -11.43
C LYS A 373 -31.16 2.62 -12.49
N LEU A 374 -32.04 1.64 -12.27
CA LEU A 374 -32.26 0.54 -13.19
C LEU A 374 -32.94 0.98 -14.49
N GLU A 375 -33.92 1.90 -14.43
CA GLU A 375 -34.53 2.50 -15.62
C GLU A 375 -33.50 3.27 -16.45
N LYS A 376 -32.63 4.06 -15.80
CA LYS A 376 -31.53 4.76 -16.49
C LYS A 376 -30.54 3.78 -17.12
N ALA A 377 -30.15 2.73 -16.42
CA ALA A 377 -29.26 1.69 -16.96
C ALA A 377 -29.86 1.01 -18.21
N LYS A 378 -31.18 0.77 -18.18
CA LYS A 378 -31.91 0.26 -19.35
C LYS A 378 -31.87 1.24 -20.52
N GLU A 379 -32.18 2.51 -20.29
CA GLU A 379 -32.14 3.55 -21.33
C GLU A 379 -30.74 3.71 -21.95
N GLU A 380 -29.69 3.64 -21.13
CA GLU A 380 -28.30 3.72 -21.59
C GLU A 380 -27.89 2.53 -22.46
N ARG A 381 -28.31 1.32 -22.06
CA ARG A 381 -28.12 0.08 -22.85
C ARG A 381 -28.85 0.16 -24.19
N ASP A 382 -30.11 0.55 -24.19
CA ASP A 382 -30.93 0.65 -25.40
C ASP A 382 -30.34 1.69 -26.37
N ARG A 383 -29.82 2.81 -25.85
CA ARG A 383 -29.09 3.82 -26.63
C ARG A 383 -27.77 3.31 -27.19
N PHE A 384 -27.02 2.52 -26.42
CA PHE A 384 -25.77 1.90 -26.86
C PHE A 384 -26.01 0.93 -28.03
N LEU A 385 -27.03 0.09 -27.93
CA LEU A 385 -27.46 -0.81 -29.01
C LEU A 385 -27.82 -0.03 -30.27
N ALA A 386 -28.69 0.99 -30.16
CA ALA A 386 -29.09 1.81 -31.30
C ALA A 386 -27.90 2.50 -31.99
N ASN A 387 -26.87 2.91 -31.24
CA ASN A 387 -25.65 3.51 -31.78
C ASN A 387 -24.76 2.48 -32.50
N GLN A 388 -24.63 1.25 -31.97
CA GLN A 388 -23.90 0.18 -32.65
C GLN A 388 -24.58 -0.20 -33.97
N ASP A 389 -25.90 -0.37 -33.95
CA ASP A 389 -26.71 -0.68 -35.13
C ASP A 389 -26.53 0.38 -36.22
N TRP A 390 -26.57 1.65 -35.82
CA TRP A 390 -26.36 2.77 -36.73
C TRP A 390 -24.94 2.79 -37.30
N ALA A 391 -23.92 2.57 -36.46
CA ALA A 391 -22.51 2.56 -36.89
C ALA A 391 -22.20 1.39 -37.84
N ALA A 392 -22.72 0.19 -37.54
CA ALA A 392 -22.56 -0.98 -38.38
C ALA A 392 -23.21 -0.79 -39.76
N ARG A 393 -24.44 -0.25 -39.81
CA ARG A 393 -25.13 0.08 -41.06
C ARG A 393 -24.34 1.10 -41.89
N LYS A 394 -23.87 2.17 -41.24
CA LYS A 394 -23.12 3.24 -41.92
C LYS A 394 -21.81 2.75 -42.53
N ASN A 395 -21.04 1.94 -41.79
CA ASN A 395 -19.78 1.38 -42.30
C ASN A 395 -19.99 0.49 -43.53
N LEU A 396 -21.09 -0.28 -43.58
CA LEU A 396 -21.38 -1.19 -44.69
C LEU A 396 -22.01 -0.48 -45.90
N GLU A 397 -22.79 0.60 -45.66
CA GLU A 397 -23.25 1.52 -46.71
C GLU A 397 -22.05 2.20 -47.42
N ASP A 398 -21.04 2.60 -46.65
CA ASP A 398 -19.79 3.17 -47.20
C ASP A 398 -18.99 2.16 -48.04
N GLU A 399 -19.16 0.85 -47.81
CA GLU A 399 -18.54 -0.25 -48.59
C GLU A 399 -19.37 -0.70 -49.83
N GLY A 400 -20.55 -0.12 -50.06
CA GLY A 400 -21.32 -0.30 -51.30
C GLY A 400 -22.23 -1.54 -51.36
N LEU A 401 -22.55 -2.15 -50.21
CA LEU A 401 -23.51 -3.25 -50.12
C LEU A 401 -24.98 -2.74 -50.10
N PRO A 402 -25.93 -3.40 -50.79
CA PRO A 402 -27.36 -3.04 -50.73
C PRO A 402 -27.96 -3.24 -49.34
N SER A 403 -28.78 -2.29 -48.88
CA SER A 403 -29.43 -2.28 -47.56
C SER A 403 -30.24 -3.54 -47.23
N ASP A 404 -30.75 -4.24 -48.24
CA ASP A 404 -31.68 -5.36 -48.11
C ASP A 404 -30.98 -6.70 -47.76
N LEU A 405 -29.65 -6.74 -47.79
CA LEU A 405 -28.83 -7.92 -47.45
C LEU A 405 -28.19 -7.83 -46.06
N ILE A 406 -28.51 -6.79 -45.29
CA ILE A 406 -27.92 -6.56 -43.97
C ILE A 406 -28.72 -7.32 -42.92
N PRO A 407 -28.16 -8.37 -42.27
CA PRO A 407 -28.84 -9.02 -41.16
C PRO A 407 -29.00 -8.03 -40.00
N PRO A 408 -30.12 -8.07 -39.25
CA PRO A 408 -30.24 -7.28 -38.03
C PRO A 408 -29.11 -7.69 -37.06
N PRO A 409 -28.54 -6.73 -36.33
CA PRO A 409 -27.58 -7.04 -35.27
C PRO A 409 -28.24 -8.00 -34.27
N ASN A 410 -27.45 -8.94 -33.75
CA ASN A 410 -27.96 -10.01 -32.91
C ASN A 410 -28.32 -9.47 -31.51
N THR A 411 -29.48 -8.83 -31.39
CA THR A 411 -29.97 -8.16 -30.17
C THR A 411 -30.26 -9.13 -29.03
N GLU A 412 -30.43 -10.42 -29.33
CA GLU A 412 -30.67 -11.48 -28.34
C GLU A 412 -29.50 -11.65 -27.34
N ILE A 413 -28.29 -11.20 -27.68
CA ILE A 413 -27.13 -11.37 -26.80
C ILE A 413 -27.20 -10.44 -25.56
N ILE A 414 -27.70 -9.22 -25.74
CA ILE A 414 -27.60 -8.14 -24.73
C ILE A 414 -28.89 -7.99 -23.91
N ASP A 415 -30.04 -8.42 -24.44
CA ASP A 415 -31.34 -8.26 -23.77
C ASP A 415 -31.52 -9.15 -22.53
N ASP A 416 -30.85 -10.32 -22.48
CA ASP A 416 -30.97 -11.29 -21.39
C ASP A 416 -30.08 -11.00 -20.17
N LEU A 417 -29.15 -10.05 -20.27
CA LEU A 417 -28.23 -9.73 -19.18
C LEU A 417 -28.90 -8.84 -18.12
N PRO A 418 -28.69 -9.11 -16.82
CA PRO A 418 -29.24 -8.29 -15.75
C PRO A 418 -28.65 -6.87 -15.76
N LEU A 419 -29.47 -5.89 -15.39
CA LEU A 419 -29.07 -4.49 -15.35
C LEU A 419 -28.36 -4.16 -14.03
N VAL A 420 -27.30 -3.35 -14.12
CA VAL A 420 -26.55 -2.85 -12.95
C VAL A 420 -26.92 -1.40 -12.68
N GLY A 421 -27.39 -1.10 -11.47
CA GLY A 421 -27.78 0.24 -11.06
C GLY A 421 -26.58 1.09 -10.63
N LEU A 422 -25.89 1.73 -11.58
CA LEU A 422 -24.72 2.57 -11.28
C LEU A 422 -25.07 3.77 -10.37
N PRO A 423 -24.16 4.17 -9.46
CA PRO A 423 -24.36 5.35 -8.61
C PRO A 423 -24.57 6.62 -9.43
N THR A 424 -25.46 7.49 -8.96
CA THR A 424 -25.66 8.81 -9.56
C THR A 424 -24.52 9.76 -9.21
N GLN A 425 -24.33 10.82 -10.01
CA GLN A 425 -23.32 11.86 -9.72
C GLN A 425 -23.57 12.52 -8.35
N GLU A 426 -24.83 12.74 -7.98
CA GLU A 426 -25.20 13.27 -6.67
C GLU A 426 -24.82 12.32 -5.53
N GLU A 427 -24.98 11.00 -5.69
CA GLU A 427 -24.58 10.00 -4.69
C GLU A 427 -23.06 9.91 -4.54
N LEU A 428 -22.32 10.03 -5.65
CA LEU A 428 -20.86 10.11 -5.64
C LEU A 428 -20.36 11.38 -4.94
N GLU A 429 -20.97 12.53 -5.24
CA GLU A 429 -20.63 13.82 -4.63
C GLU A 429 -21.00 13.90 -3.14
N THR A 430 -22.08 13.22 -2.75
CA THR A 430 -22.55 13.20 -1.35
C THR A 430 -21.99 12.05 -0.53
N GLY A 431 -21.22 11.13 -1.13
CA GLY A 431 -20.62 9.96 -0.49
C GLY A 431 -21.62 8.91 -0.04
N ASP A 432 -22.82 8.89 -0.62
CA ASP A 432 -23.95 8.06 -0.21
C ASP A 432 -24.01 6.77 -1.06
N LEU A 433 -22.95 5.96 -0.97
CA LEU A 433 -22.74 4.78 -1.82
C LEU A 433 -23.12 3.49 -1.11
N ASP A 434 -24.03 2.72 -1.70
CA ASP A 434 -24.31 1.35 -1.28
C ASP A 434 -23.50 0.37 -2.14
N LEU A 435 -22.27 0.08 -1.69
CA LEU A 435 -21.35 -0.80 -2.40
C LEU A 435 -21.81 -2.26 -2.36
N ALA A 436 -22.53 -2.68 -1.32
CA ALA A 436 -23.07 -4.03 -1.22
C ALA A 436 -24.09 -4.28 -2.34
N GLU A 437 -25.02 -3.35 -2.54
CA GLU A 437 -26.01 -3.43 -3.64
C GLU A 437 -25.33 -3.49 -5.01
N LEU A 438 -24.30 -2.67 -5.24
CA LEU A 438 -23.58 -2.65 -6.52
C LEU A 438 -22.80 -3.94 -6.78
N LEU A 439 -22.11 -4.48 -5.77
CA LEU A 439 -21.32 -5.71 -5.90
C LEU A 439 -22.23 -6.93 -6.11
N ASP A 440 -23.40 -6.97 -5.47
CA ASP A 440 -24.38 -8.03 -5.69
C ASP A 440 -24.98 -7.96 -7.11
N ASP A 441 -25.29 -6.76 -7.62
CA ASP A 441 -25.73 -6.56 -9.01
C ASP A 441 -24.62 -7.00 -10.01
N MET A 442 -23.36 -6.64 -9.76
CA MET A 442 -22.21 -7.05 -10.61
C MET A 442 -21.99 -8.57 -10.60
N LYS A 443 -22.10 -9.21 -9.44
CA LYS A 443 -21.97 -10.67 -9.34
C LYS A 443 -23.10 -11.37 -10.10
N THR A 444 -24.32 -10.86 -10.01
CA THR A 444 -25.46 -11.39 -10.76
C THR A 444 -25.23 -11.29 -12.28
N LEU A 445 -24.60 -10.20 -12.74
CA LEU A 445 -24.19 -10.03 -14.14
C LEU A 445 -23.07 -10.99 -14.55
N GLU A 446 -22.06 -11.17 -13.70
CA GLU A 446 -20.97 -12.12 -13.92
C GLU A 446 -21.49 -13.56 -14.06
N ASP A 447 -22.35 -13.99 -13.12
CA ASP A 447 -22.98 -15.32 -13.14
C ASP A 447 -23.79 -15.52 -14.44
N ALA A 448 -24.57 -14.52 -14.86
CA ALA A 448 -25.34 -14.56 -16.10
C ALA A 448 -24.45 -14.61 -17.37
N LEU A 449 -23.33 -13.88 -17.37
CA LEU A 449 -22.36 -13.91 -18.48
C LEU A 449 -21.65 -15.26 -18.58
N LEU A 450 -21.24 -15.84 -17.44
CA LEU A 450 -20.63 -17.16 -17.38
C LEU A 450 -21.60 -18.24 -17.85
N GLU A 451 -22.86 -18.21 -17.39
CA GLU A 451 -23.88 -19.16 -17.83
C GLU A 451 -24.14 -19.06 -19.34
N LYS A 452 -24.24 -17.84 -19.88
CA LYS A 452 -24.45 -17.62 -21.32
C LYS A 452 -23.26 -18.09 -22.17
N ARG A 453 -22.02 -17.78 -21.73
CA ARG A 453 -20.79 -18.30 -22.36
C ARG A 453 -20.80 -19.82 -22.39
N ASP A 454 -21.14 -20.46 -21.27
CA ASP A 454 -21.12 -21.91 -21.13
C ASP A 454 -22.16 -22.58 -22.06
N ARG A 455 -23.33 -21.97 -22.27
CA ARG A 455 -24.34 -22.41 -23.26
C ARG A 455 -23.87 -22.25 -24.71
N GLU A 456 -23.25 -21.13 -25.06
CA GLU A 456 -22.70 -20.92 -26.41
C GLU A 456 -21.57 -21.91 -26.73
N MET A 457 -20.72 -22.23 -25.76
CA MET A 457 -19.70 -23.27 -25.92
C MET A 457 -20.31 -24.67 -26.14
N ALA A 458 -21.41 -25.00 -25.44
CA ALA A 458 -22.14 -26.25 -25.68
C ALA A 458 -22.76 -26.29 -27.08
N ARG A 459 -23.32 -25.16 -27.56
CA ARG A 459 -23.86 -25.03 -28.92
C ARG A 459 -22.79 -25.19 -29.99
N ALA A 460 -21.62 -24.57 -29.79
CA ALA A 460 -20.48 -24.70 -30.70
C ALA A 460 -19.93 -26.13 -30.77
N GLU A 461 -19.91 -26.86 -29.65
CA GLU A 461 -19.48 -28.26 -29.64
C GLU A 461 -20.47 -29.18 -30.35
N LEU A 462 -21.78 -28.96 -30.22
CA LEU A 462 -22.80 -29.66 -31.01
C LEU A 462 -22.63 -29.41 -32.52
N GLN A 463 -22.37 -28.17 -32.92
CA GLN A 463 -22.06 -27.81 -34.31
C GLN A 463 -20.78 -28.50 -34.81
N ARG A 464 -19.73 -28.51 -33.99
CA ARG A 464 -18.47 -29.18 -34.32
C ARG A 464 -18.69 -30.68 -34.52
N ARG A 465 -19.41 -31.37 -33.62
CA ARG A 465 -19.72 -32.81 -33.75
C ARG A 465 -20.43 -33.12 -35.06
N ALA A 466 -21.44 -32.33 -35.43
CA ALA A 466 -22.15 -32.48 -36.70
C ALA A 466 -21.22 -32.28 -37.92
N ILE A 467 -20.32 -31.29 -37.89
CA ILE A 467 -19.36 -31.02 -38.98
C ILE A 467 -18.32 -32.14 -39.11
N VAL A 468 -17.83 -32.68 -37.98
CA VAL A 468 -16.87 -33.79 -37.99
C VAL A 468 -17.51 -35.08 -38.50
N GLU A 469 -18.76 -35.35 -38.15
CA GLU A 469 -19.49 -36.54 -38.60
C GLU A 469 -19.79 -36.50 -40.11
N ALA A 470 -20.08 -35.32 -40.65
CA ALA A 470 -20.38 -35.14 -42.08
C ALA A 470 -19.15 -34.99 -43.00
N SER A 471 -17.93 -34.88 -42.47
CA SER A 471 -16.70 -34.65 -43.26
C SER A 471 -15.87 -35.93 -43.44
N PRO A 472 -15.40 -36.28 -44.66
CA PRO A 472 -14.63 -37.50 -44.88
C PRO A 472 -13.25 -37.49 -44.21
N ALA A 473 -12.82 -38.67 -43.77
CA ALA A 473 -11.58 -38.87 -43.01
C ALA A 473 -10.34 -38.35 -43.76
N GLY A 474 -9.70 -37.31 -43.21
CA GLY A 474 -8.44 -36.74 -43.68
C GLY A 474 -8.51 -35.28 -44.17
N LEU A 475 -9.70 -34.67 -44.30
CA LEU A 475 -9.83 -33.29 -44.78
C LEU A 475 -9.82 -32.21 -43.69
N LEU A 476 -10.28 -32.56 -42.48
CA LEU A 476 -10.32 -31.63 -41.35
C LEU A 476 -8.95 -31.64 -40.63
N PRO A 477 -8.37 -30.46 -40.34
CA PRO A 477 -7.17 -30.35 -39.50
C PRO A 477 -7.39 -30.95 -38.11
N GLU A 478 -6.35 -31.48 -37.48
CA GLU A 478 -6.44 -32.11 -36.15
C GLU A 478 -7.02 -31.19 -35.07
N HIS A 479 -6.82 -29.88 -35.16
CA HIS A 479 -7.39 -28.92 -34.20
C HIS A 479 -8.93 -28.77 -34.33
N ALA A 480 -9.50 -28.98 -35.52
CA ALA A 480 -10.96 -28.90 -35.73
C ALA A 480 -11.71 -30.14 -35.20
N LYS A 481 -10.98 -31.23 -34.93
CA LYS A 481 -11.51 -32.48 -34.36
C LYS A 481 -11.49 -32.51 -32.83
N LYS A 482 -10.75 -31.59 -32.20
CA LYS A 482 -10.66 -31.52 -30.74
C LYS A 482 -11.98 -31.00 -30.14
N PRO A 483 -12.50 -31.61 -29.06
CA PRO A 483 -13.68 -31.11 -28.36
C PRO A 483 -13.45 -29.69 -27.82
N ILE A 484 -14.46 -28.84 -27.92
CA ILE A 484 -14.47 -27.48 -27.35
C ILE A 484 -14.82 -27.54 -25.86
N VAL A 485 -15.74 -28.43 -25.47
CA VAL A 485 -16.12 -28.73 -24.08
C VAL A 485 -16.28 -30.25 -23.91
N ASP A 486 -16.21 -30.73 -22.67
CA ASP A 486 -16.38 -32.15 -22.32
C ASP A 486 -17.85 -32.61 -22.34
N ASP A 487 -18.06 -33.92 -22.24
CA ASP A 487 -19.41 -34.53 -22.28
C ASP A 487 -20.24 -34.20 -21.04
N GLU A 488 -19.61 -33.91 -19.90
CA GLU A 488 -20.29 -33.54 -18.65
C GLU A 488 -20.87 -32.12 -18.74
N HIS A 489 -20.11 -31.17 -19.30
CA HIS A 489 -20.55 -29.81 -19.62
C HIS A 489 -21.67 -29.82 -20.67
N LEU A 490 -21.61 -30.71 -21.67
CA LEU A 490 -22.67 -30.87 -22.66
C LEU A 490 -23.98 -31.40 -22.03
N ALA A 491 -23.87 -32.36 -21.10
CA ALA A 491 -25.02 -32.95 -20.41
C ALA A 491 -25.78 -31.93 -19.54
N ARG A 492 -25.06 -30.95 -18.97
CA ARG A 492 -25.63 -29.85 -18.19
C ARG A 492 -26.53 -28.91 -19.02
N PHE A 493 -26.35 -28.87 -20.34
CA PHE A 493 -27.13 -28.04 -21.29
C PHE A 493 -27.77 -28.90 -22.39
N SER A 494 -28.43 -29.99 -21.98
CA SER A 494 -29.10 -30.96 -22.87
C SER A 494 -30.28 -30.40 -23.68
N ASP A 495 -30.72 -29.18 -23.39
CA ASP A 495 -31.78 -28.45 -24.06
C ASP A 495 -31.32 -27.64 -25.30
N VAL A 496 -30.02 -27.57 -25.57
CA VAL A 496 -29.46 -26.84 -26.72
C VAL A 496 -29.54 -27.70 -27.99
N GLU A 497 -30.24 -27.22 -29.03
CA GLU A 497 -30.43 -27.93 -30.31
C GLU A 497 -29.67 -27.28 -31.49
N LEU A 498 -29.35 -28.09 -32.50
CA LEU A 498 -28.70 -27.69 -33.76
C LEU A 498 -29.67 -26.96 -34.70
N GLU A 499 -29.18 -25.94 -35.40
CA GLU A 499 -30.01 -25.21 -36.37
C GLU A 499 -30.32 -26.04 -37.62
N PRO A 500 -31.59 -26.15 -38.05
CA PRO A 500 -32.01 -27.02 -39.16
C PRO A 500 -31.29 -26.76 -40.49
N GLN A 501 -30.90 -25.51 -40.75
CA GLN A 501 -30.25 -25.10 -42.01
C GLN A 501 -28.80 -25.61 -42.14
N LEU A 502 -28.13 -25.86 -41.02
CA LEU A 502 -26.75 -26.39 -40.99
C LEU A 502 -26.72 -27.88 -41.33
N ILE A 503 -27.76 -28.62 -40.92
CA ILE A 503 -27.95 -30.05 -41.17
C ILE A 503 -28.14 -30.29 -42.69
N ASP A 504 -29.02 -29.54 -43.34
CA ASP A 504 -29.29 -29.65 -44.78
C ASP A 504 -28.05 -29.33 -45.65
N GLY A 505 -27.16 -28.44 -45.19
CA GLY A 505 -25.95 -28.05 -45.93
C GLY A 505 -24.84 -29.11 -45.92
N LEU A 506 -24.71 -29.85 -44.81
CA LEU A 506 -23.68 -30.88 -44.61
C LEU A 506 -23.95 -32.15 -45.44
N ASP A 507 -25.22 -32.54 -45.60
CA ASP A 507 -25.61 -33.69 -46.42
C ASP A 507 -25.25 -33.52 -47.91
N SER A 508 -25.30 -32.29 -48.45
CA SER A 508 -24.99 -32.03 -49.86
C SER A 508 -23.49 -32.14 -50.20
N VAL A 509 -22.61 -31.93 -49.22
CA VAL A 509 -21.14 -31.97 -49.37
C VAL A 509 -20.62 -33.41 -49.30
N ALA A 510 -21.24 -34.26 -48.48
CA ALA A 510 -20.87 -35.67 -48.34
C ALA A 510 -21.07 -36.47 -49.65
N GLU A 511 -22.11 -36.18 -50.44
CA GLU A 511 -22.38 -36.85 -51.71
C GLU A 511 -21.33 -36.57 -52.81
N GLN A 512 -20.66 -35.42 -52.78
CA GLN A 512 -19.70 -35.03 -53.81
C GLN A 512 -18.31 -35.68 -53.65
N MET A 513 -17.98 -36.14 -52.43
CA MET A 513 -16.65 -36.67 -52.11
C MET A 513 -16.52 -38.20 -52.28
N GLU A 514 -17.63 -38.95 -52.27
CA GLU A 514 -17.67 -40.39 -52.55
C GLU A 514 -17.26 -40.73 -54.00
N ALA A 515 -17.45 -39.80 -54.95
CA ALA A 515 -17.15 -40.00 -56.37
C ALA A 515 -15.64 -40.03 -56.72
N ALA A 516 -14.75 -39.61 -55.81
CA ALA A 516 -13.32 -39.40 -56.09
C ALA A 516 -12.39 -40.56 -55.65
N LYS A 517 -12.90 -41.63 -55.02
CA LYS A 517 -12.09 -42.75 -54.46
C LYS A 517 -11.67 -43.84 -55.47
N GLY A 518 -11.99 -43.70 -56.75
CA GLY A 518 -11.74 -44.72 -57.78
C GLY A 518 -10.37 -44.61 -58.45
N GLY A 519 -9.29 -45.04 -57.79
CA GLY A 519 -8.08 -45.45 -58.49
C GLY A 519 -6.76 -45.06 -57.83
N ILE A 520 -6.01 -46.08 -57.39
CA ILE A 520 -4.60 -46.37 -57.71
C ILE A 520 -4.15 -47.55 -56.81
N GLN A 521 -3.35 -48.47 -57.39
CA GLN A 521 -3.02 -49.79 -56.87
C GLN A 521 -1.51 -50.08 -57.03
N LEU A 522 -0.98 -50.99 -56.20
CA LEU A 522 0.28 -51.81 -56.30
C LEU A 522 1.56 -51.27 -55.60
N PRO A 523 2.58 -52.13 -55.29
CA PRO A 523 2.60 -53.49 -54.70
C PRO A 523 3.79 -53.78 -53.71
N ASP A 524 3.89 -55.05 -53.30
CA ASP A 524 4.66 -55.74 -52.24
C ASP A 524 6.22 -55.81 -52.26
N SER A 525 6.74 -56.10 -51.04
CA SER A 525 7.86 -57.00 -50.64
C SER A 525 9.31 -56.46 -50.51
N VAL A 526 9.98 -56.82 -49.40
CA VAL A 526 11.16 -57.74 -49.31
C VAL A 526 11.61 -57.88 -47.83
N GLU A 527 11.81 -59.12 -47.37
CA GLU A 527 12.36 -59.52 -46.07
C GLU A 527 13.89 -59.39 -45.96
N GLY A 528 14.38 -59.11 -44.74
CA GLY A 528 15.37 -59.95 -44.05
C GLY A 528 16.87 -59.64 -44.15
N SER A 529 17.51 -59.67 -42.97
CA SER A 529 18.96 -59.90 -42.70
C SER A 529 19.89 -58.69 -42.69
N LYS A 530 20.27 -58.22 -41.48
CA LYS A 530 21.64 -57.81 -41.04
C LYS A 530 21.65 -57.17 -39.64
N THR A 531 21.18 -57.91 -38.64
CA THR A 531 21.16 -57.48 -37.22
C THR A 531 22.27 -58.09 -36.36
N ASP A 532 23.12 -58.95 -36.92
CA ASP A 532 24.17 -59.66 -36.16
C ASP A 532 25.60 -59.09 -36.38
N GLU A 533 25.79 -58.13 -37.30
CA GLU A 533 27.09 -57.46 -37.51
C GLU A 533 27.25 -56.16 -36.69
N LEU A 534 26.16 -55.64 -36.11
CA LEU A 534 26.15 -54.38 -35.34
C LEU A 534 26.39 -54.62 -33.83
N ASN A 535 25.95 -55.77 -33.31
CA ASN A 535 26.09 -56.13 -31.90
C ASN A 535 27.52 -56.55 -31.50
N ALA A 536 28.38 -56.92 -32.46
CA ALA A 536 29.78 -57.27 -32.20
C ALA A 536 30.72 -56.05 -32.12
N LEU A 537 30.27 -54.88 -32.60
CA LEU A 537 31.05 -53.64 -32.63
C LEU A 537 30.82 -52.76 -31.39
N LEU A 538 29.67 -52.95 -30.71
CA LEU A 538 29.33 -52.27 -29.46
C LEU A 538 30.03 -52.86 -28.23
N GLN A 539 30.46 -54.13 -28.30
CA GLN A 539 31.03 -54.85 -27.16
C GLN A 539 32.55 -54.68 -27.01
N ALA A 540 33.21 -54.01 -27.96
CA ALA A 540 34.64 -53.73 -27.93
C ALA A 540 34.98 -52.29 -27.49
N ALA A 541 33.97 -51.46 -27.21
CA ALA A 541 34.14 -50.06 -26.81
C ALA A 541 34.00 -49.83 -25.29
N PHE A 542 33.72 -50.89 -24.51
CA PHE A 542 33.42 -50.79 -23.08
C PHE A 542 34.53 -51.31 -22.13
N ASP A 543 35.66 -51.79 -22.65
CA ASP A 543 36.66 -52.52 -21.84
C ASP A 543 37.89 -51.70 -21.40
N ASP A 544 37.97 -50.38 -21.65
CA ASP A 544 39.29 -49.69 -21.58
C ASP A 544 39.41 -48.42 -20.71
N ILE A 545 38.48 -48.11 -19.80
CA ILE A 545 38.73 -47.06 -18.77
C ILE A 545 38.09 -47.42 -17.42
N GLU A 546 38.63 -48.45 -16.77
CA GLU A 546 38.63 -48.56 -15.30
C GLU A 546 40.07 -48.37 -14.82
N ASN A 547 40.33 -47.27 -14.12
CA ASN A 547 41.26 -47.13 -12.98
C ASN A 547 41.54 -45.64 -12.69
N ASP A 548 40.80 -45.04 -11.76
CA ASP A 548 41.40 -44.47 -10.54
C ASP A 548 40.30 -44.20 -9.50
N HIS A 549 40.58 -44.49 -8.23
CA HIS A 549 39.58 -44.54 -7.17
C HIS A 549 39.04 -43.16 -6.80
N GLY A 550 37.72 -43.00 -6.81
CA GLY A 550 37.10 -41.85 -6.16
C GLY A 550 35.60 -41.65 -6.30
N LEU A 551 34.78 -42.69 -6.49
CA LEU A 551 33.34 -42.83 -6.16
C LEU A 551 32.89 -44.18 -6.77
N ASP A 552 31.92 -44.85 -6.16
CA ASP A 552 31.39 -46.12 -6.68
C ASP A 552 30.82 -45.91 -8.10
N ALA A 553 31.35 -46.60 -9.11
CA ALA A 553 30.97 -46.39 -10.50
C ALA A 553 29.48 -46.66 -10.73
N ASP A 554 28.92 -47.61 -9.97
CA ASP A 554 27.50 -47.93 -9.98
C ASP A 554 26.66 -46.78 -9.41
N ALA A 555 27.13 -46.10 -8.36
CA ALA A 555 26.47 -44.94 -7.78
C ALA A 555 26.48 -43.74 -8.74
N VAL A 556 27.61 -43.46 -9.40
CA VAL A 556 27.73 -42.38 -10.42
C VAL A 556 26.76 -42.63 -11.57
N GLU A 557 26.63 -43.88 -12.03
CA GLU A 557 25.70 -44.25 -13.09
C GLU A 557 24.23 -44.15 -12.64
N GLU A 558 23.92 -44.52 -11.40
CA GLU A 558 22.58 -44.35 -10.83
C GLU A 558 22.18 -42.87 -10.74
N HIS A 559 23.05 -42.01 -10.20
CA HIS A 559 22.81 -40.56 -10.14
C HIS A 559 22.65 -39.95 -11.54
N TYR A 560 23.44 -40.39 -12.52
CA TYR A 560 23.28 -39.96 -13.91
C TYR A 560 21.94 -40.39 -14.49
N ARG A 561 21.51 -41.65 -14.29
CA ARG A 561 20.19 -42.13 -14.75
C ARG A 561 19.04 -41.34 -14.12
N LYS A 562 19.07 -41.12 -12.80
CA LYS A 562 18.05 -40.33 -12.10
C LYS A 562 18.04 -38.88 -12.58
N ALA A 563 19.20 -38.28 -12.85
CA ALA A 563 19.29 -36.93 -13.43
C ALA A 563 18.72 -36.86 -14.86
N VAL A 564 19.05 -37.81 -15.72
CA VAL A 564 18.49 -37.88 -17.09
C VAL A 564 16.98 -38.10 -17.07
N ALA A 565 16.47 -38.97 -16.19
CA ALA A 565 15.05 -39.18 -16.03
C ALA A 565 14.33 -37.89 -15.61
N ARG A 566 14.92 -37.10 -14.69
CA ARG A 566 14.41 -35.77 -14.32
C ARG A 566 14.39 -34.78 -15.49
N VAL A 567 15.44 -34.76 -16.30
CA VAL A 567 15.52 -33.92 -17.53
C VAL A 567 14.38 -34.28 -18.50
N LEU A 568 14.12 -35.58 -18.68
CA LEU A 568 13.09 -36.09 -19.59
C LEU A 568 11.67 -36.11 -18.99
N ARG A 569 11.54 -35.83 -17.69
CA ARG A 569 10.31 -35.98 -16.90
C ARG A 569 9.75 -37.40 -16.95
N GLU A 570 10.64 -38.38 -16.87
CA GLU A 570 10.29 -39.81 -16.76
C GLU A 570 9.97 -40.19 -15.30
N PRO A 571 9.16 -41.24 -15.06
CA PRO A 571 8.76 -41.67 -13.71
C PRO A 571 9.95 -41.96 -12.78
N GLU A 572 11.07 -42.42 -13.33
CA GLU A 572 12.32 -42.67 -12.61
C GLU A 572 12.97 -41.41 -12.01
N GLY A 573 12.54 -40.22 -12.46
CA GLY A 573 12.98 -38.93 -11.95
C GLY A 573 12.17 -38.42 -10.75
N SER A 574 11.09 -39.11 -10.37
CA SER A 574 10.21 -38.70 -9.27
C SER A 574 10.84 -38.90 -7.90
N LEU A 575 10.51 -38.02 -6.94
CA LEU A 575 10.85 -38.18 -5.53
C LEU A 575 10.23 -39.42 -4.88
N LEU A 576 9.10 -39.90 -5.41
CA LEU A 576 8.40 -41.09 -4.90
C LEU A 576 8.83 -42.38 -5.62
N TYR A 577 9.75 -42.29 -6.58
CA TYR A 577 10.16 -43.45 -7.40
C TYR A 577 10.72 -44.61 -6.56
N ASP A 578 11.66 -44.33 -5.66
CA ASP A 578 12.27 -45.38 -4.83
C ASP A 578 11.25 -46.03 -3.88
N ALA A 579 10.29 -45.24 -3.37
CA ALA A 579 9.16 -45.76 -2.59
C ALA A 579 8.22 -46.65 -3.41
N ARG A 580 7.90 -46.25 -4.66
CA ARG A 580 7.11 -47.08 -5.60
C ARG A 580 7.82 -48.38 -5.96
N LYS A 581 9.13 -48.31 -6.24
CA LYS A 581 9.95 -49.47 -6.55
C LYS A 581 9.96 -50.46 -5.39
N ALA A 582 10.14 -49.99 -4.16
CA ALA A 582 10.05 -50.83 -2.96
C ALA A 582 8.67 -51.48 -2.80
N LEU A 583 7.58 -50.74 -3.02
CA LEU A 583 6.20 -51.28 -3.01
C LEU A 583 5.97 -52.34 -4.09
N GLY A 584 6.50 -52.12 -5.30
CA GLY A 584 6.35 -53.03 -6.44
C GLY A 584 7.19 -54.31 -6.35
N GLU A 585 8.35 -54.24 -5.68
CA GLU A 585 9.26 -55.39 -5.47
C GLU A 585 8.89 -56.22 -4.22
N THR A 586 7.87 -55.81 -3.46
CA THR A 586 7.43 -56.53 -2.26
C THR A 586 6.81 -57.88 -2.62
N ASP A 587 7.35 -58.97 -2.06
CA ASP A 587 6.85 -60.34 -2.30
C ASP A 587 5.50 -60.58 -1.60
N LEU A 588 4.41 -60.49 -2.36
CA LEU A 588 3.04 -60.65 -1.87
C LEU A 588 2.63 -62.11 -1.62
N SER A 589 3.50 -63.10 -1.86
CA SER A 589 3.19 -64.53 -1.65
C SER A 589 2.89 -64.87 -0.19
N ALA A 590 3.37 -64.06 0.76
CA ALA A 590 3.04 -64.20 2.18
C ALA A 590 1.57 -63.88 2.51
N LEU A 591 0.87 -63.11 1.66
CA LEU A 591 -0.54 -62.77 1.82
C LEU A 591 -1.46 -63.92 1.40
N ASP A 592 -1.01 -64.83 0.53
CA ASP A 592 -1.78 -66.03 0.15
C ASP A 592 -1.91 -67.03 1.32
N ALA A 593 -1.03 -66.95 2.33
CA ALA A 593 -1.12 -67.76 3.54
C ALA A 593 -2.23 -67.29 4.51
N LEU A 594 -2.77 -66.08 4.33
CA LEU A 594 -3.84 -65.50 5.16
C LEU A 594 -5.26 -65.95 4.73
N GLU A 595 -5.38 -66.82 3.73
CA GLU A 595 -6.67 -67.38 3.27
C GLU A 595 -7.37 -68.27 4.33
N ASN A 596 -6.68 -68.74 5.38
CA ASN A 596 -7.18 -69.81 6.25
C ASN A 596 -7.15 -69.56 7.78
N ASP A 597 -6.75 -68.39 8.27
CA ASP A 597 -6.67 -68.12 9.72
C ASP A 597 -7.51 -66.92 10.18
N GLU A 598 -8.20 -67.06 11.33
CA GLU A 598 -9.04 -66.06 12.00
C GLU A 598 -8.22 -64.93 12.66
N VAL A 599 -7.24 -64.35 11.96
CA VAL A 599 -6.47 -63.19 12.46
C VAL A 599 -6.85 -61.95 11.65
N ARG A 600 -7.47 -60.97 12.33
CA ARG A 600 -7.83 -59.67 11.74
C ARG A 600 -6.56 -58.84 11.50
N PRO A 601 -6.30 -58.35 10.28
CA PRO A 601 -5.14 -57.50 10.00
C PRO A 601 -5.53 -56.02 9.94
N PRO A 602 -5.35 -55.26 11.02
CA PRO A 602 -5.06 -53.83 10.90
C PRO A 602 -3.63 -53.46 11.33
N ASP A 603 -2.96 -54.32 12.11
CA ASP A 603 -1.69 -53.94 12.76
C ASP A 603 -0.44 -54.34 11.94
N LEU A 604 -0.52 -55.38 11.09
CA LEU A 604 0.65 -55.89 10.36
C LEU A 604 1.09 -55.00 9.19
N VAL A 605 0.14 -54.29 8.56
CA VAL A 605 0.35 -53.47 7.36
C VAL A 605 0.93 -52.09 7.74
N ASP A 606 0.47 -51.52 8.86
CA ASP A 606 0.98 -50.24 9.38
C ASP A 606 2.42 -50.34 9.92
N GLU A 607 2.81 -51.51 10.45
CA GLU A 607 4.17 -51.76 10.97
C GLU A 607 5.18 -51.98 9.83
N THR A 608 4.80 -52.74 8.79
CA THR A 608 5.66 -52.99 7.62
C THR A 608 5.88 -51.73 6.78
N LEU A 609 4.84 -50.89 6.57
CA LEU A 609 4.98 -49.62 5.84
C LEU A 609 5.89 -48.62 6.58
N ARG A 610 5.81 -48.56 7.92
CA ARG A 610 6.71 -47.72 8.74
C ARG A 610 8.17 -48.17 8.69
N GLU A 611 8.42 -49.49 8.72
CA GLU A 611 9.78 -50.03 8.60
C GLU A 611 10.36 -49.86 7.18
N LEU A 612 9.53 -49.90 6.15
CA LEU A 612 9.92 -49.64 4.75
C LEU A 612 10.28 -48.17 4.49
N ILE A 613 9.52 -47.22 5.04
CA ILE A 613 9.85 -45.79 4.95
C ILE A 613 11.16 -45.49 5.71
N ALA A 614 11.35 -46.08 6.88
CA ALA A 614 12.57 -45.90 7.68
C ALA A 614 13.83 -46.53 7.06
N SER A 615 13.70 -47.53 6.19
CA SER A 615 14.82 -48.21 5.52
C SER A 615 15.22 -47.59 4.17
N SER A 616 14.45 -46.62 3.67
CA SER A 616 14.70 -45.90 2.40
C SER A 616 15.76 -44.79 2.46
N GLY A 617 16.40 -44.58 3.61
CA GLY A 617 17.69 -43.85 3.70
C GLY A 617 17.65 -42.31 3.70
N ALA A 618 16.49 -41.66 3.79
CA ALA A 618 16.42 -40.20 3.95
C ALA A 618 16.69 -39.79 5.41
N ASP A 619 17.95 -39.51 5.77
CA ASP A 619 18.35 -38.86 7.02
C ASP A 619 18.32 -37.33 6.83
N PRO A 620 17.38 -36.58 7.46
CA PRO A 620 17.17 -35.17 7.17
C PRO A 620 17.99 -34.29 8.12
N SER A 621 19.33 -34.32 8.02
CA SER A 621 20.17 -33.36 8.75
C SER A 621 20.92 -32.45 7.79
N PRO A 622 20.44 -31.22 7.54
CA PRO A 622 21.24 -30.21 6.87
C PRO A 622 22.40 -29.76 7.79
N ALA A 623 23.59 -29.61 7.21
CA ALA A 623 24.77 -29.10 7.87
C ALA A 623 24.60 -27.60 8.23
N GLU A 624 25.00 -27.21 9.44
CA GLU A 624 24.86 -25.83 9.96
C GLU A 624 25.58 -24.77 9.08
N PRO A 625 24.88 -23.71 8.63
CA PRO A 625 25.52 -22.57 8.00
C PRO A 625 26.15 -21.61 9.02
N SER A 626 27.33 -21.09 8.66
CA SER A 626 28.13 -20.18 9.47
C SER A 626 27.47 -18.81 9.72
N LYS A 627 27.54 -18.35 10.98
CA LYS A 627 27.15 -17.02 11.49
C LYS A 627 27.49 -15.84 10.59
N LYS A 628 26.52 -14.96 10.26
CA LYS A 628 26.77 -13.51 10.03
C LYS A 628 25.53 -12.59 10.12
N GLN A 629 25.81 -11.47 10.79
CA GLN A 629 25.25 -10.11 10.86
C GLN A 629 23.76 -9.84 10.60
N ASP A 630 23.11 -9.43 11.70
CA ASP A 630 21.72 -9.01 11.84
C ASP A 630 21.52 -7.56 11.38
N ILE A 631 20.76 -7.36 10.29
CA ILE A 631 20.50 -6.05 9.64
C ILE A 631 19.21 -5.40 10.19
N THR A 632 18.54 -6.03 11.16
CA THR A 632 17.26 -5.55 11.73
C THR A 632 17.39 -4.37 12.71
N SER A 633 18.53 -3.68 12.74
CA SER A 633 18.91 -2.76 13.83
C SER A 633 18.79 -1.26 13.51
N LEU A 634 18.14 -0.86 12.43
CA LEU A 634 17.89 0.56 12.14
C LEU A 634 16.66 1.07 12.89
N THR A 635 16.86 2.11 13.70
CA THR A 635 15.81 2.70 14.54
C THR A 635 15.32 4.03 13.97
N ARG A 636 14.11 4.44 14.36
CA ARG A 636 13.52 5.75 14.04
C ARG A 636 14.44 6.94 14.34
N ALA A 637 15.38 6.79 15.28
CA ALA A 637 16.35 7.81 15.64
C ALA A 637 17.52 7.91 14.64
N ASP A 638 17.80 6.86 13.87
CA ASP A 638 18.86 6.81 12.85
C ASP A 638 18.39 7.43 11.51
N LEU A 639 17.09 7.33 11.22
CA LEU A 639 16.44 7.89 10.02
C LEU A 639 16.16 9.39 10.08
N LEU A 640 16.07 9.96 11.29
CA LEU A 640 15.80 11.39 11.54
C LEU A 640 16.49 11.86 12.82
N PRO A 641 17.69 12.47 12.76
CA PRO A 641 18.24 13.15 13.93
C PRO A 641 17.32 14.31 14.37
N ASP A 642 17.01 14.34 15.67
CA ASP A 642 16.10 15.30 16.30
C ASP A 642 16.42 16.76 15.90
N ASN A 643 15.48 17.40 15.20
CA ASN A 643 15.55 18.83 14.87
C ASN A 643 14.59 19.65 15.76
N PRO A 644 15.08 20.25 16.87
CA PRO A 644 14.22 20.99 17.80
C PRO A 644 13.65 22.33 17.28
N TYR A 645 13.98 22.76 16.05
CA TYR A 645 13.46 24.01 15.46
C TYR A 645 12.69 23.79 14.14
N ALA A 646 12.35 22.54 13.77
CA ALA A 646 11.48 22.28 12.62
C ALA A 646 10.05 22.78 12.89
N THR A 647 9.46 23.44 11.91
CA THR A 647 8.05 23.89 11.96
C THR A 647 7.11 22.69 11.98
N GLU A 648 5.89 22.84 12.53
CA GLU A 648 4.88 21.76 12.57
C GLU A 648 4.58 21.20 11.16
N ALA A 649 4.61 22.05 10.13
CA ALA A 649 4.42 21.64 8.74
C ALA A 649 5.60 20.82 8.16
N GLU A 650 6.84 21.10 8.57
CA GLU A 650 8.02 20.30 8.21
C GLU A 650 8.05 18.97 8.96
N LYS A 651 7.61 18.96 10.23
CA LYS A 651 7.50 17.74 11.04
C LYS A 651 6.45 16.80 10.47
N ALA A 652 5.24 17.30 10.16
CA ALA A 652 4.18 16.49 9.56
C ALA A 652 4.58 15.90 8.20
N ARG A 653 5.33 16.66 7.38
CA ARG A 653 5.80 16.22 6.06
C ARG A 653 6.94 15.19 6.17
N ASN A 654 7.86 15.38 7.13
CA ASN A 654 8.88 14.38 7.44
C ASN A 654 8.25 13.11 8.05
N GLU A 655 7.17 13.23 8.83
CA GLU A 655 6.40 12.09 9.36
C GLU A 655 5.65 11.33 8.27
N GLU A 656 5.11 12.00 7.26
CA GLU A 656 4.51 11.36 6.08
C GLU A 656 5.57 10.60 5.26
N MET A 657 6.74 11.22 5.02
CA MET A 657 7.85 10.59 4.30
C MET A 657 8.43 9.40 5.08
N VAL A 658 8.58 9.52 6.41
CA VAL A 658 8.98 8.39 7.27
C VAL A 658 7.90 7.32 7.35
N SER A 659 6.61 7.66 7.37
CA SER A 659 5.53 6.68 7.29
C SER A 659 5.57 5.94 5.95
N GLN A 660 5.84 6.61 4.84
CA GLN A 660 5.99 5.97 3.53
C GLN A 660 7.21 5.05 3.48
N VAL A 661 8.33 5.44 4.10
CA VAL A 661 9.54 4.59 4.21
C VAL A 661 9.33 3.45 5.21
N GLU A 662 8.67 3.67 6.34
CA GLU A 662 8.30 2.64 7.31
C GLU A 662 7.26 1.67 6.71
N ASP A 663 6.30 2.15 5.93
CA ASP A 663 5.32 1.29 5.24
C ASP A 663 5.96 0.55 4.06
N ALA A 664 6.94 1.15 3.37
CA ALA A 664 7.77 0.45 2.39
C ALA A 664 8.66 -0.61 3.08
N LEU A 665 9.25 -0.32 4.24
CA LEU A 665 10.01 -1.27 5.07
C LEU A 665 9.10 -2.36 5.69
N ARG A 666 7.86 -2.04 6.07
CA ARG A 666 6.85 -3.03 6.50
C ARG A 666 6.32 -3.85 5.32
N SER A 667 6.32 -3.29 4.11
CA SER A 667 6.06 -4.07 2.88
C SER A 667 7.22 -4.99 2.50
N ILE A 668 8.44 -4.70 3.01
CA ILE A 668 9.58 -5.61 2.99
C ILE A 668 9.41 -6.71 4.05
N GLU A 669 8.76 -6.44 5.19
CA GLU A 669 8.23 -7.46 6.12
C GLU A 669 6.95 -8.16 5.59
N SER A 670 6.91 -8.44 4.29
CA SER A 670 5.90 -9.32 3.71
C SER A 670 6.13 -10.77 4.18
N PRO A 671 5.09 -11.56 4.47
CA PRO A 671 5.18 -12.99 4.83
C PRO A 671 5.70 -13.90 3.70
N LEU A 672 6.31 -13.31 2.66
CA LEU A 672 6.88 -13.94 1.47
C LEU A 672 8.41 -14.08 1.53
N ILE A 673 9.06 -13.61 2.60
CA ILE A 673 10.40 -14.06 2.96
C ILE A 673 10.19 -15.12 4.04
N PRO A 674 10.30 -16.42 3.73
CA PRO A 674 10.34 -17.43 4.77
C PRO A 674 11.47 -17.07 5.73
N LYS A 675 11.15 -16.88 7.01
CA LYS A 675 12.16 -16.79 8.08
C LYS A 675 12.85 -18.13 8.32
N GLU A 676 12.37 -19.18 7.67
CA GLU A 676 12.71 -20.58 7.89
C GLU A 676 13.38 -21.14 6.64
N GLU A 677 14.46 -21.87 6.88
CA GLU A 677 15.34 -22.49 5.89
C GLU A 677 14.51 -23.40 4.96
N GLY A 678 14.80 -23.43 3.66
CA GLY A 678 14.06 -24.23 2.67
C GLY A 678 13.91 -25.73 3.00
N ALA A 679 14.65 -26.21 4.00
CA ALA A 679 14.52 -27.54 4.58
C ALA A 679 13.16 -27.80 5.28
N ASP A 680 12.53 -26.80 5.91
CA ASP A 680 11.28 -26.99 6.66
C ASP A 680 10.05 -27.18 5.75
N VAL A 681 10.05 -26.61 4.54
CA VAL A 681 8.99 -26.81 3.54
C VAL A 681 9.04 -28.24 2.98
N ILE A 682 10.25 -28.75 2.73
CA ILE A 682 10.47 -30.15 2.32
C ILE A 682 10.10 -31.09 3.47
N ALA A 683 10.47 -30.77 4.71
CA ALA A 683 10.09 -31.54 5.89
C ALA A 683 8.56 -31.59 6.09
N GLY A 684 7.86 -30.47 5.88
CA GLY A 684 6.40 -30.41 5.93
C GLY A 684 5.71 -31.20 4.80
N LEU A 685 6.26 -31.16 3.59
CA LEU A 685 5.78 -31.98 2.46
C LEU A 685 6.03 -33.47 2.69
N MET A 686 7.23 -33.84 3.16
CA MET A 686 7.61 -35.21 3.52
C MET A 686 6.81 -35.73 4.72
N GLN A 687 6.46 -34.87 5.68
CA GLN A 687 5.57 -35.22 6.78
C GLN A 687 4.14 -35.52 6.27
N ARG A 688 3.62 -34.74 5.31
CA ARG A 688 2.32 -35.01 4.68
C ARG A 688 2.31 -36.33 3.90
N VAL A 689 3.43 -36.69 3.26
CA VAL A 689 3.64 -38.02 2.65
C VAL A 689 3.67 -39.11 3.73
N GLY A 690 4.37 -38.89 4.84
CA GLY A 690 4.38 -39.81 6.00
C GLY A 690 3.04 -39.93 6.73
N GLU A 691 2.11 -39.01 6.53
CA GLU A 691 0.76 -38.99 7.10
C GLU A 691 -0.30 -39.67 6.20
N ILE A 692 0.08 -40.21 5.04
CA ILE A 692 -0.78 -41.05 4.18
C ILE A 692 -1.10 -42.35 4.94
N LYS A 693 -2.10 -42.30 5.82
CA LYS A 693 -2.67 -43.49 6.50
C LYS A 693 -3.53 -44.28 5.53
N PRO A 694 -3.58 -45.62 5.57
CA PRO A 694 -4.55 -46.39 4.79
C PRO A 694 -5.99 -45.90 5.06
N ALA A 695 -6.85 -45.92 4.04
CA ALA A 695 -8.23 -45.48 4.18
C ALA A 695 -8.94 -46.22 5.34
N LYS A 696 -9.94 -45.56 5.94
CA LYS A 696 -10.87 -46.24 6.86
C LYS A 696 -11.44 -47.45 6.13
N VAL A 697 -11.12 -48.62 6.67
CA VAL A 697 -11.60 -49.95 6.27
C VAL A 697 -12.97 -49.86 5.57
N PRO A 698 -13.05 -50.12 4.25
CA PRO A 698 -14.32 -50.30 3.55
C PRO A 698 -15.18 -51.36 4.25
N ASP A 699 -16.49 -51.29 4.08
CA ASP A 699 -17.43 -52.25 4.68
C ASP A 699 -17.28 -53.61 3.97
N TYR A 700 -16.35 -54.45 4.45
CA TYR A 700 -16.00 -55.73 3.84
C TYR A 700 -16.94 -56.86 4.28
N GLU A 701 -18.21 -56.79 3.90
CA GLU A 701 -19.04 -57.99 3.94
C GLU A 701 -18.64 -58.93 2.78
N GLY A 702 -17.78 -59.93 3.08
CA GLY A 702 -17.55 -61.09 2.21
C GLY A 702 -16.19 -61.22 1.52
N MET A 703 -15.20 -60.36 1.83
CA MET A 703 -13.84 -60.45 1.28
C MET A 703 -12.86 -61.13 2.24
N SER A 704 -11.89 -61.85 1.70
CA SER A 704 -10.83 -62.53 2.46
C SER A 704 -9.76 -61.54 2.97
N PRO A 705 -9.03 -61.87 4.05
CA PRO A 705 -7.94 -61.02 4.57
C PRO A 705 -6.86 -60.68 3.53
N GLY A 706 -6.55 -61.59 2.60
CA GLY A 706 -5.61 -61.35 1.50
C GLY A 706 -6.13 -60.36 0.45
N GLU A 707 -7.44 -60.39 0.16
CA GLU A 707 -8.10 -59.43 -0.75
C GLU A 707 -8.16 -58.02 -0.14
N ILE A 708 -8.37 -57.91 1.18
CA ILE A 708 -8.35 -56.63 1.91
C ILE A 708 -6.95 -56.01 1.87
N ALA A 709 -5.89 -56.81 2.05
CA ALA A 709 -4.51 -56.33 2.00
C ALA A 709 -4.12 -55.85 0.59
N ARG A 710 -4.51 -56.57 -0.48
CA ARG A 710 -4.29 -56.14 -1.87
C ARG A 710 -5.04 -54.85 -2.20
N SER A 711 -6.33 -54.77 -1.82
CA SER A 711 -7.14 -53.56 -2.00
C SER A 711 -6.56 -52.34 -1.28
N SER A 712 -5.99 -52.53 -0.08
CA SER A 712 -5.32 -51.45 0.65
C SER A 712 -4.01 -51.00 -0.03
N LEU A 713 -3.32 -51.92 -0.72
CA LEU A 713 -2.06 -51.65 -1.42
C LEU A 713 -2.32 -50.90 -2.74
N GLU A 714 -3.38 -51.26 -3.47
CA GLU A 714 -3.88 -50.54 -4.65
C GLU A 714 -4.35 -49.12 -4.28
N ASP A 715 -5.11 -48.97 -3.19
CA ASP A 715 -5.54 -47.64 -2.68
C ASP A 715 -4.35 -46.76 -2.25
N THR A 716 -3.30 -47.38 -1.70
CA THR A 716 -2.05 -46.68 -1.35
C THR A 716 -1.30 -46.21 -2.60
N GLN A 717 -1.23 -47.04 -3.65
CA GLN A 717 -0.64 -46.65 -4.93
C GLN A 717 -1.41 -45.48 -5.57
N GLN A 718 -2.74 -45.56 -5.62
CA GLN A 718 -3.58 -44.48 -6.17
C GLN A 718 -3.40 -43.17 -5.39
N ARG A 719 -3.27 -43.22 -4.06
CA ARG A 719 -3.02 -42.02 -3.25
C ARG A 719 -1.61 -41.47 -3.37
N MET A 720 -0.63 -42.32 -3.68
CA MET A 720 0.71 -41.85 -4.05
C MET A 720 0.67 -41.10 -5.38
N ASP A 721 -0.15 -41.54 -6.35
CA ASP A 721 -0.35 -40.83 -7.62
C ASP A 721 -1.01 -39.45 -7.37
N GLU A 722 -2.08 -39.39 -6.56
CA GLU A 722 -2.74 -38.13 -6.18
C GLU A 722 -1.84 -37.19 -5.37
N ALA A 723 -0.98 -37.75 -4.50
CA ALA A 723 -0.02 -36.97 -3.74
C ALA A 723 1.12 -36.43 -4.60
N GLU A 724 1.54 -37.17 -5.64
CA GLU A 724 2.61 -36.76 -6.56
C GLU A 724 2.22 -35.50 -7.32
N GLU A 725 1.01 -35.42 -7.87
CA GLU A 725 0.52 -34.23 -8.56
C GLU A 725 0.50 -33.00 -7.64
N GLN A 726 0.06 -33.17 -6.38
CA GLN A 726 0.06 -32.10 -5.38
C GLN A 726 1.48 -31.70 -4.94
N ILE A 727 2.41 -32.65 -4.88
CA ILE A 727 3.81 -32.40 -4.54
C ILE A 727 4.49 -31.66 -5.71
N GLU A 728 4.26 -32.06 -6.96
CA GLU A 728 4.83 -31.38 -8.13
C GLU A 728 4.41 -29.90 -8.19
N ASP A 729 3.12 -29.60 -8.03
CA ASP A 729 2.62 -28.22 -8.03
C ASP A 729 3.14 -27.42 -6.83
N GLY A 730 3.12 -28.02 -5.63
CA GLY A 730 3.66 -27.39 -4.42
C GLY A 730 5.15 -27.13 -4.51
N MET A 731 5.89 -28.03 -5.15
CA MET A 731 7.33 -27.98 -5.32
C MET A 731 7.76 -26.98 -6.41
N LEU A 732 7.00 -26.85 -7.49
CA LEU A 732 7.19 -25.77 -8.47
C LEU A 732 7.11 -24.40 -7.78
N VAL A 733 6.05 -24.16 -7.01
CA VAL A 733 5.86 -22.90 -6.28
C VAL A 733 6.96 -22.69 -5.24
N ALA A 734 7.33 -23.73 -4.49
CA ALA A 734 8.40 -23.67 -3.51
C ALA A 734 9.74 -23.30 -4.16
N ARG A 735 10.13 -23.96 -5.26
CA ARG A 735 11.38 -23.69 -5.99
C ARG A 735 11.39 -22.27 -6.57
N GLN A 736 10.25 -21.79 -7.08
CA GLN A 736 10.11 -20.42 -7.59
C GLN A 736 10.20 -19.32 -6.52
N GLN A 737 9.87 -19.62 -5.27
CA GLN A 737 9.85 -18.62 -4.18
C GLN A 737 11.03 -18.73 -3.21
N SER A 738 11.69 -19.89 -3.14
CA SER A 738 12.76 -20.13 -2.17
C SER A 738 14.02 -19.31 -2.50
N PRO A 739 14.58 -18.56 -1.53
CA PRO A 739 15.84 -17.85 -1.73
C PRO A 739 17.04 -18.78 -1.92
N ALA A 740 16.92 -20.05 -1.52
CA ALA A 740 17.97 -21.07 -1.61
C ALA A 740 17.55 -22.17 -2.60
N PRO A 741 18.50 -22.81 -3.29
CA PRO A 741 18.22 -23.97 -4.12
C PRO A 741 17.62 -25.09 -3.28
N ILE A 742 16.47 -25.61 -3.71
CA ILE A 742 15.79 -26.74 -3.03
C ILE A 742 16.33 -28.07 -3.58
N PHE A 743 16.74 -28.09 -4.85
CA PHE A 743 17.22 -29.27 -5.55
C PHE A 743 18.49 -29.00 -6.36
N PRO A 744 19.32 -30.03 -6.65
CA PRO A 744 19.24 -31.38 -6.05
C PRO A 744 19.55 -31.36 -4.54
N LEU A 745 18.95 -32.28 -3.76
CA LEU A 745 19.13 -32.37 -2.31
C LEU A 745 20.57 -32.71 -1.90
N GLU A 746 21.27 -33.46 -2.75
CA GLU A 746 22.69 -33.79 -2.64
C GLU A 746 23.43 -33.28 -3.89
N GLU A 747 24.65 -32.78 -3.73
CA GLU A 747 25.48 -32.38 -4.88
C GLU A 747 25.73 -33.58 -5.80
N LEU A 748 25.57 -33.37 -7.12
CA LEU A 748 25.82 -34.43 -8.09
C LEU A 748 27.29 -34.87 -8.06
N PRO A 749 27.57 -36.20 -8.08
CA PRO A 749 28.93 -36.72 -8.11
C PRO A 749 29.78 -36.14 -9.24
N GLU A 750 31.09 -36.03 -9.02
CA GLU A 750 32.04 -35.48 -10.00
C GLU A 750 31.91 -36.21 -11.35
N GLY A 751 31.76 -35.45 -12.44
CA GLY A 751 31.54 -35.98 -13.80
C GLY A 751 30.08 -36.19 -14.22
N VAL A 752 29.14 -36.34 -13.28
CA VAL A 752 27.70 -36.43 -13.62
C VAL A 752 27.16 -35.12 -14.23
N PRO A 753 27.46 -33.91 -13.69
CA PRO A 753 27.01 -32.64 -14.29
C PRO A 753 27.37 -32.49 -15.77
N ALA A 754 28.60 -32.88 -16.14
CA ALA A 754 29.08 -32.81 -17.52
C ALA A 754 28.36 -33.80 -18.44
N ARG A 755 28.14 -35.04 -17.97
CA ARG A 755 27.39 -36.05 -18.73
C ARG A 755 25.94 -35.62 -18.94
N VAL A 756 25.29 -35.05 -17.92
CA VAL A 756 23.93 -34.50 -18.04
C VAL A 756 23.93 -33.33 -19.03
N GLY A 757 24.94 -32.45 -18.98
CA GLY A 757 25.14 -31.37 -19.95
C GLY A 757 25.23 -31.85 -21.39
N ASP A 758 26.04 -32.88 -21.66
CA ASP A 758 26.17 -33.51 -22.98
C ASP A 758 24.85 -34.13 -23.46
N PHE A 759 24.10 -34.75 -22.54
CA PHE A 759 22.77 -35.29 -22.82
C PHE A 759 21.78 -34.18 -23.21
N VAL A 760 21.71 -33.10 -22.42
CA VAL A 760 20.86 -31.93 -22.69
C VAL A 760 21.22 -31.33 -24.05
N LYS A 761 22.52 -31.20 -24.36
CA LYS A 761 23.00 -30.71 -25.66
C LYS A 761 22.53 -31.58 -26.82
N ALA A 762 22.59 -32.91 -26.68
CA ALA A 762 22.11 -33.85 -27.69
C ALA A 762 20.59 -33.68 -27.91
N LYS A 763 19.80 -33.68 -26.82
CA LYS A 763 18.33 -33.49 -26.87
C LYS A 763 17.93 -32.15 -27.47
N ARG A 764 18.67 -31.09 -27.15
CA ARG A 764 18.49 -29.78 -27.76
C ARG A 764 18.71 -29.81 -29.27
N ASN A 765 19.75 -30.50 -29.74
CA ASN A 765 20.01 -30.65 -31.18
C ASN A 765 18.93 -31.46 -31.90
N GLU A 766 18.21 -32.32 -31.18
CA GLU A 766 17.04 -33.05 -31.67
C GLU A 766 15.75 -32.20 -31.66
N GLY A 767 15.79 -30.99 -31.09
CA GLY A 767 14.62 -30.10 -30.98
C GLY A 767 13.68 -30.44 -29.82
N HIS A 768 14.20 -31.06 -28.76
CA HIS A 768 13.42 -31.36 -27.55
C HIS A 768 12.93 -30.07 -26.85
N ASP A 769 11.72 -30.14 -26.28
CA ASP A 769 11.12 -29.05 -25.49
C ASP A 769 11.51 -29.19 -24.02
N PHE A 770 12.25 -28.22 -23.48
CA PHE A 770 12.71 -28.22 -22.09
C PHE A 770 11.77 -27.46 -21.14
N LYS A 771 10.58 -27.05 -21.58
CA LYS A 771 9.60 -26.39 -20.71
C LYS A 771 9.25 -27.27 -19.50
N GLY A 772 9.49 -26.75 -18.29
CA GLY A 772 9.25 -27.47 -17.05
C GLY A 772 10.24 -28.60 -16.75
N ALA A 773 11.30 -28.76 -17.55
CA ALA A 773 12.33 -29.77 -17.31
C ALA A 773 13.17 -29.44 -16.08
N ASP A 774 13.63 -30.48 -15.37
CA ASP A 774 14.57 -30.31 -14.26
C ASP A 774 16.00 -30.56 -14.72
N LEU A 775 16.74 -29.45 -14.88
CA LEU A 775 18.13 -29.44 -15.32
C LEU A 775 19.10 -29.20 -14.15
N ALA A 776 18.61 -29.17 -12.91
CA ALA A 776 19.38 -28.73 -11.75
C ALA A 776 20.68 -29.52 -11.55
N GLY A 777 21.76 -28.78 -11.28
CA GLY A 777 23.13 -29.30 -11.10
C GLY A 777 23.88 -29.65 -12.40
N ALA A 778 23.31 -29.42 -13.59
CA ALA A 778 23.98 -29.71 -14.85
C ALA A 778 25.07 -28.69 -15.22
N ASP A 779 26.11 -29.14 -15.92
CA ASP A 779 27.10 -28.28 -16.57
C ASP A 779 26.60 -27.91 -17.98
N LEU A 780 26.13 -26.68 -18.12
CA LEU A 780 25.49 -26.13 -19.31
C LEU A 780 26.26 -24.92 -19.86
N ARG A 781 27.58 -24.87 -19.62
CA ARG A 781 28.44 -23.77 -20.07
C ARG A 781 28.40 -23.61 -21.58
N GLY A 782 28.22 -22.37 -22.02
CA GLY A 782 28.17 -22.02 -23.45
C GLY A 782 27.01 -22.67 -24.21
N MET A 783 26.01 -23.23 -23.51
CA MET A 783 24.85 -23.83 -24.16
C MET A 783 24.02 -22.75 -24.86
N ASP A 784 23.55 -23.04 -26.06
CA ASP A 784 22.68 -22.15 -26.83
C ASP A 784 21.22 -22.57 -26.66
N PHE A 785 20.51 -21.81 -25.85
CA PHE A 785 19.07 -21.86 -25.58
C PHE A 785 18.30 -20.72 -26.27
N SER A 786 18.90 -20.03 -27.25
CA SER A 786 18.31 -18.85 -27.86
C SER A 786 16.95 -19.15 -28.50
N GLY A 787 15.98 -18.27 -28.26
CA GLY A 787 14.60 -18.37 -28.76
C GLY A 787 13.75 -19.53 -28.21
N GLN A 788 14.28 -20.35 -27.30
CA GLN A 788 13.53 -21.49 -26.75
C GLN A 788 12.48 -21.06 -25.72
N ASN A 789 11.49 -21.93 -25.53
CA ASN A 789 10.56 -21.82 -24.42
C ASN A 789 11.06 -22.65 -23.24
N LEU A 790 11.54 -21.97 -22.22
CA LEU A 790 12.12 -22.52 -21.00
C LEU A 790 11.30 -22.09 -19.77
N ALA A 791 10.00 -21.86 -19.97
CA ALA A 791 9.11 -21.50 -18.88
C ALA A 791 9.03 -22.64 -17.85
N ASN A 792 9.10 -22.28 -16.56
CA ASN A 792 9.12 -23.21 -15.43
C ASN A 792 10.28 -24.23 -15.43
N THR A 793 11.32 -24.03 -16.24
CA THR A 793 12.51 -24.90 -16.24
C THR A 793 13.35 -24.64 -15.00
N PHE A 794 13.88 -25.70 -14.41
CA PHE A 794 14.68 -25.65 -13.20
C PHE A 794 16.17 -25.72 -13.51
N PHE A 795 16.91 -24.68 -13.16
CA PHE A 795 18.35 -24.47 -13.40
C PHE A 795 19.13 -24.31 -12.09
N GLU A 796 18.59 -24.73 -10.94
CA GLU A 796 19.30 -24.59 -9.67
C GLU A 796 20.68 -25.22 -9.70
N ASN A 797 21.66 -24.54 -9.11
CA ASN A 797 23.05 -24.99 -9.04
C ASN A 797 23.68 -25.39 -10.39
N CYS A 798 23.13 -24.92 -11.52
CA CYS A 798 23.72 -25.17 -12.84
C CYS A 798 24.91 -24.25 -13.11
N ASP A 799 25.90 -24.74 -13.86
CA ASP A 799 26.91 -23.88 -14.47
C ASP A 799 26.45 -23.47 -15.87
N LEU A 800 25.97 -22.23 -15.99
CA LEU A 800 25.47 -21.62 -17.21
C LEU A 800 26.42 -20.55 -17.75
N THR A 801 27.71 -20.62 -17.37
CA THR A 801 28.70 -19.62 -17.76
C THR A 801 28.76 -19.49 -19.29
N GLY A 802 28.54 -18.28 -19.80
CA GLY A 802 28.56 -17.98 -21.24
C GLY A 802 27.41 -18.60 -22.05
N ALA A 803 26.36 -19.14 -21.42
CA ALA A 803 25.19 -19.66 -22.13
C ALA A 803 24.41 -18.55 -22.85
N ASP A 804 23.78 -18.87 -23.99
CA ASP A 804 22.97 -17.94 -24.77
C ASP A 804 21.48 -18.25 -24.61
N PHE A 805 20.77 -17.38 -23.92
CA PHE A 805 19.32 -17.42 -23.71
C PHE A 805 18.60 -16.34 -24.54
N SER A 806 19.26 -15.68 -25.49
CA SER A 806 18.69 -14.52 -26.16
C SER A 806 17.33 -14.80 -26.81
N GLY A 807 16.35 -13.94 -26.52
CA GLY A 807 14.97 -14.09 -27.01
C GLY A 807 14.17 -15.27 -26.46
N SER A 808 14.70 -16.00 -25.45
CA SER A 808 13.98 -17.11 -24.82
C SER A 808 12.87 -16.65 -23.88
N ILE A 809 11.94 -17.56 -23.58
CA ILE A 809 10.87 -17.36 -22.59
C ILE A 809 11.27 -18.10 -21.31
N LEU A 810 11.53 -17.36 -20.23
CA LEU A 810 12.04 -17.84 -18.95
C LEU A 810 11.06 -17.57 -17.79
N ASN A 811 9.78 -17.33 -18.11
CA ASN A 811 8.75 -17.08 -17.10
C ASN A 811 8.68 -18.25 -16.11
N GLY A 812 8.78 -17.96 -14.82
CA GLY A 812 8.76 -18.98 -13.76
C GLY A 812 9.99 -19.89 -13.71
N ALA A 813 11.04 -19.64 -14.50
CA ALA A 813 12.27 -20.42 -14.42
C ALA A 813 12.99 -20.18 -13.07
N VAL A 814 13.74 -21.17 -12.60
CA VAL A 814 14.41 -21.13 -11.31
C VAL A 814 15.91 -21.27 -11.49
N PHE A 815 16.67 -20.24 -11.18
CA PHE A 815 18.14 -20.19 -11.29
C PHE A 815 18.81 -20.10 -9.93
N SER A 816 18.16 -20.52 -8.85
CA SER A 816 18.72 -20.31 -7.52
C SER A 816 20.06 -21.03 -7.35
N GLY A 817 21.08 -20.30 -6.91
CA GLY A 817 22.47 -20.81 -6.83
C GLY A 817 23.18 -21.06 -8.17
N ALA A 818 22.59 -20.73 -9.32
CA ALA A 818 23.19 -20.97 -10.63
C ALA A 818 24.30 -19.96 -10.98
N CYS A 819 25.26 -20.37 -11.81
CA CYS A 819 26.31 -19.50 -12.35
C CYS A 819 25.98 -19.06 -13.78
N LEU A 820 25.45 -17.85 -13.94
CA LEU A 820 25.09 -17.19 -15.21
C LEU A 820 26.14 -16.20 -15.69
N ASP A 821 27.38 -16.28 -15.19
CA ASP A 821 28.45 -15.36 -15.53
C ASP A 821 28.67 -15.31 -17.05
N GLN A 822 28.72 -14.10 -17.61
CA GLN A 822 28.86 -13.84 -19.06
C GLN A 822 27.76 -14.42 -19.95
N ALA A 823 26.64 -14.88 -19.38
CA ALA A 823 25.50 -15.36 -20.17
C ALA A 823 24.83 -14.22 -20.97
N ASN A 824 24.15 -14.57 -22.05
CA ASN A 824 23.36 -13.65 -22.86
C ASN A 824 21.86 -13.88 -22.61
N LEU A 825 21.24 -13.03 -21.81
CA LEU A 825 19.81 -13.00 -21.50
C LEU A 825 19.09 -11.85 -22.23
N SER A 826 19.65 -11.32 -23.33
CA SER A 826 19.03 -10.23 -24.08
C SER A 826 17.65 -10.60 -24.64
N HIS A 827 16.71 -9.66 -24.61
CA HIS A 827 15.34 -9.84 -25.12
C HIS A 827 14.55 -11.01 -24.53
N THR A 828 14.95 -11.50 -23.35
CA THR A 828 14.25 -12.55 -22.63
C THR A 828 13.02 -12.03 -21.92
N LYS A 829 12.04 -12.93 -21.68
CA LYS A 829 10.92 -12.66 -20.77
C LYS A 829 11.15 -13.44 -19.49
N MET A 830 11.32 -12.72 -18.39
CA MET A 830 11.60 -13.27 -17.06
C MET A 830 10.57 -12.72 -16.07
N VAL A 831 9.33 -13.19 -16.20
CA VAL A 831 8.27 -12.86 -15.23
C VAL A 831 8.26 -13.92 -14.14
N LYS A 832 8.34 -13.50 -12.87
CA LYS A 832 8.38 -14.40 -11.69
C LYS A 832 9.50 -15.45 -11.76
N THR A 833 10.64 -15.07 -12.31
CA THR A 833 11.85 -15.89 -12.37
C THR A 833 12.62 -15.77 -11.05
N ASN A 834 13.07 -16.89 -10.50
CA ASN A 834 13.89 -16.88 -9.29
C ASN A 834 15.38 -16.80 -9.64
N LEU A 835 16.02 -15.68 -9.35
CA LEU A 835 17.46 -15.47 -9.57
C LEU A 835 18.25 -15.45 -8.25
N SER A 836 17.65 -15.87 -7.13
CA SER A 836 18.25 -15.73 -5.79
C SER A 836 19.54 -16.56 -5.63
N GLN A 837 20.57 -15.99 -5.01
CA GLN A 837 21.90 -16.59 -4.83
C GLN A 837 22.64 -16.94 -6.14
N ALA A 838 22.12 -16.54 -7.31
CA ALA A 838 22.80 -16.74 -8.58
C ALA A 838 23.95 -15.73 -8.78
N THR A 839 24.96 -16.11 -9.56
CA THR A 839 25.97 -15.16 -10.06
C THR A 839 25.65 -14.79 -11.50
N LEU A 840 25.56 -13.50 -11.78
CA LEU A 840 25.24 -12.91 -13.10
C LEU A 840 26.35 -11.95 -13.52
N ARG A 841 27.61 -12.28 -13.26
CA ARG A 841 28.71 -11.33 -13.49
C ARG A 841 28.91 -11.09 -14.98
N ASN A 842 28.87 -9.82 -15.39
CA ASN A 842 29.01 -9.42 -16.80
C ASN A 842 27.95 -10.05 -17.74
N THR A 843 26.78 -10.41 -17.20
CA THR A 843 25.67 -10.93 -17.99
C THR A 843 24.99 -9.83 -18.80
N ILE A 844 24.48 -10.16 -19.98
CA ILE A 844 23.80 -9.22 -20.88
C ILE A 844 22.28 -9.39 -20.73
N LEU A 845 21.59 -8.35 -20.29
CA LEU A 845 20.13 -8.23 -20.12
C LEU A 845 19.52 -7.18 -21.06
N ASP A 846 20.21 -6.79 -22.13
CA ASP A 846 19.74 -5.76 -23.06
C ASP A 846 18.32 -6.08 -23.57
N GLY A 847 17.39 -5.14 -23.39
CA GLY A 847 15.99 -5.28 -23.79
C GLY A 847 15.23 -6.46 -23.17
N ALA A 848 15.73 -7.05 -22.08
CA ALA A 848 15.01 -8.06 -21.32
C ALA A 848 13.82 -7.45 -20.56
N VAL A 849 12.81 -8.27 -20.28
CA VAL A 849 11.64 -7.89 -19.48
C VAL A 849 11.66 -8.69 -18.17
N LEU A 850 11.91 -7.98 -17.07
CA LEU A 850 11.89 -8.49 -15.71
C LEU A 850 10.71 -7.84 -15.00
N ASP A 851 9.70 -8.63 -14.63
CA ASP A 851 8.51 -8.14 -13.94
C ASP A 851 8.16 -9.05 -12.76
N ASP A 852 7.84 -8.44 -11.62
CA ASP A 852 7.46 -9.12 -10.37
C ASP A 852 8.50 -10.17 -9.90
N ASN A 853 9.79 -9.80 -9.96
CA ASN A 853 10.89 -10.68 -9.53
C ASN A 853 11.41 -10.29 -8.16
N VAL A 854 11.67 -11.29 -7.32
CA VAL A 854 12.37 -11.14 -6.04
C VAL A 854 13.74 -11.80 -6.15
N ILE A 855 14.80 -11.00 -6.06
CA ILE A 855 16.18 -11.46 -6.22
C ILE A 855 16.90 -11.19 -4.91
N ILE A 856 17.37 -12.26 -4.26
CA ILE A 856 17.97 -12.20 -2.93
C ILE A 856 19.41 -12.72 -2.99
N ARG A 857 20.38 -11.95 -2.47
CA ARG A 857 21.80 -12.35 -2.33
C ARG A 857 22.49 -12.74 -3.64
N SER A 858 22.09 -12.13 -4.75
CA SER A 858 22.67 -12.42 -6.07
C SER A 858 23.77 -11.42 -6.44
N ASP A 859 24.69 -11.86 -7.29
CA ASP A 859 25.80 -11.04 -7.76
C ASP A 859 25.58 -10.62 -9.23
N LEU A 860 25.08 -9.40 -9.42
CA LEU A 860 24.83 -8.76 -10.72
C LEU A 860 25.96 -7.79 -11.11
N SER A 861 27.19 -8.02 -10.63
CA SER A 861 28.32 -7.13 -10.92
C SER A 861 28.62 -7.06 -12.43
N GLY A 862 28.74 -5.85 -12.97
CA GLY A 862 29.06 -5.62 -14.38
C GLY A 862 27.94 -5.99 -15.36
N VAL A 863 26.72 -6.27 -14.88
CA VAL A 863 25.56 -6.55 -15.75
C VAL A 863 25.28 -5.35 -16.65
N ARG A 864 24.93 -5.62 -17.91
CA ARG A 864 24.46 -4.61 -18.87
C ARG A 864 22.99 -4.86 -19.18
N ALA A 865 22.14 -3.89 -18.94
CA ALA A 865 20.68 -4.04 -19.10
C ALA A 865 20.09 -2.94 -19.98
N ASP A 866 20.78 -2.56 -21.05
CA ASP A 866 20.40 -1.38 -21.84
C ASP A 866 19.00 -1.56 -22.45
N GLY A 867 18.10 -0.61 -22.18
CA GLY A 867 16.71 -0.65 -22.65
C GLY A 867 15.84 -1.76 -22.05
N ALA A 868 16.28 -2.40 -20.97
CA ALA A 868 15.48 -3.39 -20.24
C ALA A 868 14.33 -2.74 -19.46
N ASP A 869 13.27 -3.52 -19.25
CA ASP A 869 12.15 -3.18 -18.38
C ASP A 869 12.29 -3.96 -17.07
N LEU A 870 12.47 -3.25 -15.96
CA LEU A 870 12.68 -3.85 -14.63
C LEU A 870 11.57 -3.45 -13.66
N THR A 871 10.32 -3.36 -14.13
CA THR A 871 9.19 -2.97 -13.29
C THR A 871 8.98 -3.93 -12.13
N GLN A 872 8.69 -3.39 -10.94
CA GLN A 872 8.33 -4.19 -9.76
C GLN A 872 9.40 -5.22 -9.31
N VAL A 873 10.66 -5.01 -9.69
CA VAL A 873 11.76 -5.86 -9.26
C VAL A 873 12.20 -5.49 -7.83
N ARG A 874 12.40 -6.49 -6.98
CA ARG A 874 12.96 -6.34 -5.63
C ARG A 874 14.33 -7.00 -5.55
N LEU A 875 15.34 -6.21 -5.23
CA LEU A 875 16.74 -6.64 -5.05
C LEU A 875 17.10 -6.52 -3.57
N ILE A 876 17.38 -7.64 -2.91
CA ILE A 876 17.67 -7.68 -1.47
C ILE A 876 19.06 -8.27 -1.27
N GLU A 877 19.94 -7.56 -0.55
CA GLU A 877 21.32 -7.99 -0.28
C GLU A 877 22.13 -8.35 -1.56
N CYS A 878 21.82 -7.70 -2.68
CA CYS A 878 22.44 -7.98 -3.97
C CYS A 878 23.70 -7.12 -4.21
N THR A 879 24.57 -7.59 -5.10
CA THR A 879 25.72 -6.81 -5.61
C THR A 879 25.44 -6.36 -7.04
N LEU A 880 25.53 -5.07 -7.30
CA LEU A 880 25.27 -4.38 -8.59
C LEU A 880 26.47 -3.53 -8.99
N ASP A 881 27.65 -3.85 -8.47
CA ASP A 881 28.86 -3.06 -8.69
C ASP A 881 29.18 -2.99 -10.20
N ALA A 882 29.41 -1.79 -10.70
CA ALA A 882 29.62 -1.50 -12.12
C ALA A 882 28.50 -1.96 -13.07
N ALA A 883 27.29 -2.25 -12.57
CA ALA A 883 26.15 -2.56 -13.43
C ALA A 883 25.70 -1.31 -14.22
N ALA A 884 25.40 -1.50 -15.50
CA ALA A 884 25.11 -0.44 -16.46
C ALA A 884 23.69 -0.58 -17.00
N PHE A 885 22.79 0.28 -16.51
CA PHE A 885 21.39 0.37 -16.88
C PHE A 885 21.21 1.68 -17.64
N THR A 886 21.28 1.65 -18.98
CA THR A 886 21.07 2.86 -19.80
C THR A 886 19.69 2.83 -20.45
N SER A 887 18.94 3.93 -20.35
CA SER A 887 17.60 4.08 -20.96
C SER A 887 16.59 3.00 -20.53
N CYS A 888 16.72 2.49 -19.31
CA CYS A 888 15.83 1.48 -18.73
C CYS A 888 14.59 2.13 -18.09
N ASN A 889 13.54 1.33 -17.94
CA ASN A 889 12.40 1.65 -17.10
C ASN A 889 12.61 1.05 -15.70
N LEU A 890 12.87 1.92 -14.72
CA LEU A 890 13.10 1.56 -13.32
C LEU A 890 11.92 2.05 -12.48
N SER A 891 10.74 1.50 -12.73
CA SER A 891 9.51 1.89 -12.03
C SER A 891 9.14 0.86 -10.96
N ASP A 892 8.79 1.34 -9.77
CA ASP A 892 8.35 0.49 -8.64
C ASP A 892 9.43 -0.52 -8.19
N ILE A 893 10.72 -0.18 -8.35
CA ILE A 893 11.83 -1.03 -7.91
C ILE A 893 12.13 -0.80 -6.43
N GLN A 894 12.55 -1.86 -5.73
CA GLN A 894 13.10 -1.76 -4.38
C GLN A 894 14.50 -2.37 -4.35
N ILE A 895 15.49 -1.62 -3.90
CA ILE A 895 16.86 -2.10 -3.68
C ILE A 895 17.19 -1.93 -2.20
N VAL A 896 17.34 -3.04 -1.49
CA VAL A 896 17.43 -3.10 -0.03
C VAL A 896 18.71 -3.80 0.38
N SER A 897 19.65 -3.06 0.95
CA SER A 897 20.97 -3.55 1.35
C SER A 897 21.81 -4.08 0.18
N GLY A 898 23.13 -4.01 0.31
CA GLY A 898 24.08 -4.52 -0.69
C GLY A 898 25.06 -3.46 -1.20
N SER A 899 25.54 -3.65 -2.42
CA SER A 899 26.55 -2.79 -3.05
C SER A 899 26.18 -2.53 -4.50
N ALA A 900 26.41 -1.31 -4.97
CA ALA A 900 26.16 -0.81 -6.31
C ALA A 900 27.19 0.28 -6.64
N ASP A 901 28.45 0.05 -6.27
CA ASP A 901 29.53 1.01 -6.51
C ASP A 901 29.82 1.08 -8.02
N GLY A 902 29.86 2.29 -8.57
CA GLY A 902 30.00 2.53 -10.01
C GLY A 902 28.75 2.18 -10.84
N PHE A 903 27.60 1.97 -10.19
CA PHE A 903 26.32 1.72 -10.87
C PHE A 903 25.92 2.89 -11.78
N SER A 904 25.47 2.60 -13.00
CA SER A 904 25.01 3.62 -13.95
C SER A 904 23.52 3.44 -14.26
N ALA A 905 22.74 4.49 -14.00
CA ALA A 905 21.33 4.63 -14.39
C ALA A 905 21.15 5.84 -15.31
N LYS A 906 22.12 6.07 -16.20
CA LYS A 906 22.20 7.26 -17.02
C LYS A 906 21.04 7.35 -18.02
N GLY A 907 20.34 8.48 -18.01
CA GLY A 907 19.21 8.71 -18.92
C GLY A 907 17.98 7.83 -18.67
N CYS A 908 17.90 7.16 -17.52
CA CYS A 908 16.77 6.30 -17.18
C CYS A 908 15.55 7.09 -16.68
N ARG A 909 14.38 6.46 -16.77
CA ARG A 909 13.16 6.88 -16.07
C ARG A 909 13.06 6.04 -14.80
N ILE A 910 13.08 6.72 -13.64
CA ILE A 910 13.05 6.10 -12.32
C ILE A 910 11.84 6.66 -11.58
N GLU A 911 10.85 5.82 -11.28
CA GLU A 911 9.61 6.26 -10.66
C GLU A 911 9.23 5.36 -9.49
N ARG A 912 8.75 5.94 -8.38
CA ARG A 912 8.24 5.19 -7.22
C ARG A 912 9.22 4.12 -6.72
N THR A 913 10.52 4.42 -6.77
CA THR A 913 11.61 3.47 -6.48
C THR A 913 12.26 3.81 -5.14
N MET A 914 12.70 2.78 -4.42
CA MET A 914 13.34 2.91 -3.11
C MET A 914 14.74 2.29 -3.11
N PHE A 915 15.72 3.05 -2.63
CA PHE A 915 17.06 2.59 -2.31
C PHE A 915 17.24 2.69 -0.80
N VAL A 916 17.52 1.56 -0.14
CA VAL A 916 17.63 1.47 1.31
C VAL A 916 18.96 0.82 1.64
N THR A 917 19.77 1.48 2.48
CA THR A 917 20.99 0.92 3.10
C THR A 917 22.02 0.33 2.12
N ILE A 918 22.06 0.86 0.90
CA ILE A 918 22.94 0.40 -0.18
C ILE A 918 24.16 1.32 -0.36
N LYS A 919 25.31 0.70 -0.70
CA LYS A 919 26.50 1.43 -1.18
C LYS A 919 26.32 1.78 -2.66
N LEU A 920 26.47 3.04 -3.00
CA LEU A 920 26.23 3.63 -4.32
C LEU A 920 27.39 4.58 -4.67
N GLY A 921 28.62 4.25 -4.25
CA GLY A 921 29.78 5.11 -4.46
C GLY A 921 30.05 5.31 -5.95
N ALA A 922 30.29 6.56 -6.37
CA ALA A 922 30.50 6.92 -7.76
C ALA A 922 29.40 6.46 -8.74
N ALA A 923 28.15 6.36 -8.28
CA ALA A 923 27.02 6.02 -9.13
C ALA A 923 26.67 7.15 -10.11
N ASP A 924 26.24 6.83 -11.33
CA ASP A 924 25.90 7.80 -12.38
C ASP A 924 24.40 7.80 -12.70
N PHE A 925 23.70 8.80 -12.19
CA PHE A 925 22.31 9.15 -12.49
C PHE A 925 22.22 10.34 -13.46
N SER A 926 23.27 10.70 -14.19
CA SER A 926 23.25 11.88 -15.06
C SER A 926 22.14 11.82 -16.11
N LYS A 927 21.47 12.96 -16.32
CA LYS A 927 20.38 13.14 -17.31
C LYS A 927 19.17 12.21 -17.13
N SER A 928 19.03 11.57 -15.98
CA SER A 928 17.88 10.73 -15.66
C SER A 928 16.69 11.56 -15.14
N SER A 929 15.50 10.95 -15.16
CA SER A 929 14.28 11.51 -14.57
C SER A 929 13.89 10.67 -13.35
N LEU A 930 13.94 11.27 -12.17
CA LEU A 930 13.56 10.66 -10.90
C LEU A 930 12.27 11.31 -10.39
N GLU A 931 11.21 10.52 -10.20
CA GLU A 931 9.93 10.98 -9.65
C GLU A 931 9.50 10.07 -8.49
N ARG A 932 9.25 10.67 -7.31
CA ARG A 932 8.88 9.94 -6.08
C ARG A 932 9.87 8.82 -5.74
N VAL A 933 11.17 9.15 -5.74
CA VAL A 933 12.25 8.22 -5.42
C VAL A 933 12.77 8.49 -4.01
N GLY A 934 12.91 7.44 -3.21
CA GLY A 934 13.48 7.53 -1.86
C GLY A 934 14.87 6.90 -1.79
N PHE A 935 15.82 7.62 -1.19
CA PHE A 935 17.15 7.14 -0.82
C PHE A 935 17.28 7.22 0.70
N THR A 936 17.42 6.07 1.36
CA THR A 936 17.43 5.98 2.82
C THR A 936 18.74 5.38 3.29
N GLU A 937 19.51 6.16 4.07
CA GLU A 937 20.78 5.76 4.68
C GLU A 937 21.79 5.14 3.70
N ILE A 938 21.97 5.80 2.56
CA ILE A 938 22.86 5.33 1.50
C ILE A 938 24.29 5.87 1.64
N SER A 939 25.26 5.17 1.06
CA SER A 939 26.63 5.69 0.88
C SER A 939 26.91 5.92 -0.61
N ALA A 940 26.68 7.13 -1.09
CA ALA A 940 26.77 7.55 -2.49
C ALA A 940 27.76 8.72 -2.68
N ALA A 941 28.94 8.62 -2.07
CA ALA A 941 30.00 9.60 -2.25
C ALA A 941 30.53 9.57 -3.70
N GLY A 942 30.76 10.75 -4.27
CA GLY A 942 31.26 10.91 -5.63
C GLY A 942 30.24 10.63 -6.75
N SER A 943 28.97 10.47 -6.41
CA SER A 943 27.92 10.13 -7.38
C SER A 943 27.48 11.33 -8.21
N SER A 944 27.09 11.08 -9.45
CA SER A 944 26.72 12.10 -10.44
C SER A 944 25.22 12.10 -10.69
N PHE A 945 24.59 13.25 -10.49
CA PHE A 945 23.21 13.57 -10.84
C PHE A 945 23.16 14.68 -11.91
N SER A 946 24.28 15.01 -12.56
CA SER A 946 24.37 16.15 -13.47
C SER A 946 23.27 16.14 -14.55
N GLY A 947 22.50 17.23 -14.61
CA GLY A 947 21.40 17.43 -15.56
C GLY A 947 20.18 16.53 -15.34
N ALA A 948 20.07 15.88 -14.19
CA ALA A 948 18.90 15.08 -13.84
C ALA A 948 17.70 15.94 -13.42
N SER A 949 16.49 15.40 -13.59
CA SER A 949 15.24 15.97 -13.11
C SER A 949 14.76 15.19 -11.88
N LEU A 950 14.50 15.87 -10.78
CA LEU A 950 14.12 15.30 -9.49
C LEU A 950 12.78 15.92 -9.06
N VAL A 951 11.74 15.11 -8.97
CA VAL A 951 10.41 15.54 -8.53
C VAL A 951 10.00 14.70 -7.33
N SER A 952 9.83 15.34 -6.18
CA SER A 952 9.50 14.64 -4.92
C SER A 952 10.51 13.53 -4.56
N VAL A 953 11.80 13.80 -4.75
CA VAL A 953 12.88 12.87 -4.40
C VAL A 953 13.34 13.14 -2.97
N GLY A 954 13.47 12.10 -2.15
CA GLY A 954 13.89 12.23 -0.75
C GLY A 954 15.18 11.48 -0.48
N PHE A 955 16.21 12.18 0.01
CA PHE A 955 17.35 11.59 0.69
C PHE A 955 17.10 11.70 2.20
N LEU A 956 17.07 10.56 2.88
CA LEU A 956 16.62 10.35 4.25
C LEU A 956 17.73 9.71 5.08
N GLY A 957 17.75 10.00 6.37
CA GLY A 957 18.78 9.53 7.30
C GLY A 957 20.15 10.18 7.07
N ASP A 958 21.18 9.60 7.70
CA ASP A 958 22.58 10.05 7.60
C ASP A 958 23.26 9.62 6.28
N SER A 959 22.58 9.84 5.15
CA SER A 959 23.08 9.50 3.81
C SER A 959 24.35 10.27 3.46
N ASP A 960 25.37 9.58 2.91
CA ASP A 960 26.63 10.17 2.45
C ASP A 960 26.59 10.43 0.95
N LEU A 961 26.67 11.70 0.57
CA LEU A 961 26.66 12.25 -0.78
C LEU A 961 27.82 13.25 -0.95
N THR A 962 28.91 13.05 -0.20
CA THR A 962 30.10 13.89 -0.29
C THR A 962 30.72 13.80 -1.68
N GLN A 963 31.25 14.92 -2.18
CA GLN A 963 31.86 15.03 -3.51
C GLN A 963 30.94 14.69 -4.70
N SER A 964 29.62 14.68 -4.49
CA SER A 964 28.65 14.36 -5.53
C SER A 964 28.35 15.54 -6.46
N ASP A 965 28.05 15.26 -7.72
CA ASP A 965 27.82 16.26 -8.77
C ASP A 965 26.33 16.44 -9.09
N PHE A 966 25.75 17.55 -8.70
CA PHE A 966 24.39 18.00 -8.98
C PHE A 966 24.35 19.16 -10.00
N THR A 967 25.38 19.31 -10.84
CA THR A 967 25.46 20.39 -11.83
C THR A 967 24.24 20.39 -12.76
N GLY A 968 23.55 21.53 -12.86
CA GLY A 968 22.39 21.69 -13.74
C GLY A 968 21.17 20.82 -13.40
N VAL A 969 21.12 20.26 -12.20
CA VAL A 969 19.96 19.50 -11.71
C VAL A 969 18.72 20.39 -11.63
N LYS A 970 17.55 19.84 -11.97
CA LYS A 970 16.26 20.48 -11.72
C LYS A 970 15.51 19.70 -10.67
N ALA A 971 15.32 20.29 -9.50
CA ALA A 971 14.64 19.68 -8.37
C ALA A 971 13.44 20.52 -7.92
N VAL A 972 12.33 19.84 -7.66
CA VAL A 972 11.10 20.43 -7.11
C VAL A 972 10.59 19.51 -6.01
N GLU A 973 10.18 20.11 -4.88
CA GLU A 973 9.59 19.37 -3.73
C GLU A 973 10.48 18.22 -3.22
N SER A 974 11.79 18.32 -3.44
CA SER A 974 12.76 17.29 -3.09
C SER A 974 13.47 17.63 -1.77
N SER A 975 13.93 16.61 -1.05
CA SER A 975 14.51 16.71 0.29
C SER A 975 15.90 16.07 0.34
N TRP A 976 16.84 16.76 0.98
CA TRP A 976 18.18 16.30 1.34
C TRP A 976 18.42 16.37 2.85
N ASN A 977 17.36 16.47 3.65
CA ASN A 977 17.48 16.63 5.10
C ASN A 977 18.50 15.65 5.68
N THR A 978 19.35 16.17 6.59
CA THR A 978 20.36 15.41 7.35
C THR A 978 21.52 14.82 6.53
N ALA A 979 21.52 14.96 5.20
CA ALA A 979 22.56 14.41 4.35
C ALA A 979 23.94 15.06 4.54
N ARG A 980 24.99 14.25 4.31
CA ARG A 980 26.39 14.68 4.27
C ARG A 980 26.79 14.93 2.82
N MET A 981 27.14 16.16 2.49
CA MET A 981 27.27 16.65 1.11
C MET A 981 28.44 17.65 0.98
N GLY A 982 29.46 17.49 1.82
CA GLY A 982 30.67 18.30 1.74
C GLY A 982 31.39 18.10 0.40
N GLU A 983 31.94 19.18 -0.13
CA GLU A 983 32.65 19.23 -1.42
C GLU A 983 31.80 18.85 -2.66
N SER A 984 30.48 18.84 -2.53
CA SER A 984 29.55 18.57 -3.64
C SER A 984 29.36 19.79 -4.56
N CYS A 985 28.80 19.59 -5.75
CA CYS A 985 28.63 20.65 -6.76
C CYS A 985 27.16 20.83 -7.18
N PHE A 986 26.60 22.01 -6.99
CA PHE A 986 25.26 22.44 -7.40
C PHE A 986 25.31 23.58 -8.43
N LEU A 987 26.41 23.69 -9.19
CA LEU A 987 26.59 24.72 -10.20
C LEU A 987 25.39 24.74 -11.17
N ARG A 988 24.69 25.87 -11.26
CA ARG A 988 23.50 26.06 -12.12
C ARG A 988 22.33 25.11 -11.82
N ALA A 989 22.26 24.54 -10.63
CA ALA A 989 21.11 23.75 -10.21
C ALA A 989 19.86 24.63 -9.99
N GLU A 990 18.68 24.12 -10.29
CA GLU A 990 17.38 24.73 -10.01
C GLU A 990 16.65 23.89 -8.96
N CYS A 991 16.81 24.19 -7.67
CA CYS A 991 16.24 23.44 -6.55
C CYS A 991 15.23 24.31 -5.79
N ASN A 992 14.04 24.49 -6.35
CA ASN A 992 13.01 25.38 -5.80
C ASN A 992 12.05 24.61 -4.88
N SER A 993 11.66 25.24 -3.76
CA SER A 993 10.81 24.64 -2.73
C SER A 993 11.37 23.30 -2.21
N CYS A 994 12.69 23.22 -2.05
CA CYS A 994 13.41 22.04 -1.61
C CYS A 994 13.84 22.14 -0.13
N PHE A 995 14.08 20.99 0.48
CA PHE A 995 14.48 20.88 1.89
C PHE A 995 15.95 20.46 2.01
N PHE A 996 16.74 21.25 2.71
CA PHE A 996 18.16 21.05 3.02
C PHE A 996 18.38 21.31 4.51
N ASN A 997 17.50 20.83 5.39
CA ASN A 997 17.60 21.07 6.83
C ASN A 997 18.66 20.14 7.46
N ALA A 998 19.44 20.66 8.40
CA ALA A 998 20.48 19.94 9.15
C ALA A 998 21.52 19.19 8.28
N CYS A 999 21.79 19.68 7.07
CA CYS A 999 22.77 19.10 6.15
C CYS A 999 24.20 19.54 6.49
N LYS A 1000 25.19 18.73 6.11
CA LYS A 1000 26.62 19.09 6.13
C LYS A 1000 27.09 19.37 4.70
N LEU A 1001 27.16 20.64 4.34
CA LEU A 1001 27.43 21.17 3.00
C LEU A 1001 28.69 22.06 3.02
N GLU A 1002 29.77 21.57 3.64
CA GLU A 1002 31.03 22.31 3.71
C GLU A 1002 31.73 22.36 2.35
N ALA A 1003 32.27 23.53 1.98
CA ALA A 1003 32.99 23.74 0.72
C ALA A 1003 32.21 23.31 -0.54
N THR A 1004 30.89 23.43 -0.53
CA THR A 1004 30.00 23.08 -1.64
C THR A 1004 29.90 24.23 -2.65
N ASP A 1005 29.87 23.91 -3.95
CA ASP A 1005 29.73 24.89 -5.03
C ASP A 1005 28.25 25.13 -5.37
N PHE A 1006 27.70 26.30 -5.02
CA PHE A 1006 26.31 26.68 -5.31
C PHE A 1006 26.21 27.80 -6.35
N ARG A 1007 27.25 28.03 -7.16
CA ARG A 1007 27.27 29.20 -8.05
C ARG A 1007 26.15 29.13 -9.09
N LEU A 1008 25.54 30.28 -9.37
CA LEU A 1008 24.50 30.46 -10.40
C LEU A 1008 23.28 29.52 -10.24
N SER A 1009 23.03 29.03 -9.03
CA SER A 1009 21.92 28.13 -8.70
C SER A 1009 20.64 28.90 -8.32
N TYR A 1010 19.51 28.20 -8.29
CA TYR A 1010 18.21 28.71 -7.86
C TYR A 1010 17.69 27.88 -6.69
N PHE A 1011 17.31 28.55 -5.62
CA PHE A 1011 16.83 27.97 -4.36
C PHE A 1011 15.62 28.74 -3.83
N GLN A 1012 14.70 29.11 -4.73
CA GLN A 1012 13.54 29.90 -4.36
C GLN A 1012 12.65 29.14 -3.38
N ASN A 1013 12.26 29.77 -2.27
CA ASN A 1013 11.44 29.16 -1.21
C ASN A 1013 12.02 27.88 -0.57
N SER A 1014 13.32 27.63 -0.73
CA SER A 1014 13.97 26.43 -0.18
C SER A 1014 14.43 26.65 1.27
N LEU A 1015 14.51 25.57 2.04
CA LEU A 1015 14.76 25.59 3.49
C LEU A 1015 16.13 24.98 3.80
N PHE A 1016 17.00 25.71 4.50
CA PHE A 1016 18.37 25.32 4.86
C PHE A 1016 18.60 25.29 6.38
N GLY A 1017 17.52 25.12 7.16
CA GLY A 1017 17.54 25.31 8.60
C GLY A 1017 18.63 24.50 9.31
N LYS A 1018 19.46 25.16 10.11
CA LYS A 1018 20.59 24.58 10.88
C LYS A 1018 21.69 23.87 10.08
N SER A 1019 21.72 24.03 8.77
CA SER A 1019 22.73 23.37 7.95
C SER A 1019 24.10 24.03 8.11
N VAL A 1020 25.16 23.24 7.90
CA VAL A 1020 26.55 23.70 7.94
C VAL A 1020 27.01 23.93 6.52
N LEU A 1021 27.23 25.19 6.13
CA LEU A 1021 27.60 25.56 4.76
C LEU A 1021 28.99 26.21 4.68
N THR A 1022 29.82 26.06 5.71
CA THR A 1022 31.08 26.79 5.83
C THR A 1022 31.97 26.62 4.59
N ASP A 1023 32.60 27.71 4.16
CA ASP A 1023 33.48 27.76 2.99
C ASP A 1023 32.79 27.52 1.61
N SER A 1024 31.45 27.48 1.56
CA SER A 1024 30.70 27.30 0.31
C SER A 1024 30.60 28.58 -0.53
N ASP A 1025 30.44 28.43 -1.86
CA ASP A 1025 30.33 29.54 -2.80
C ASP A 1025 28.94 29.65 -3.45
N PHE A 1026 28.21 30.69 -3.11
CA PHE A 1026 26.89 31.08 -3.62
C PHE A 1026 26.97 32.21 -4.65
N PHE A 1027 28.10 32.40 -5.34
CA PHE A 1027 28.23 33.48 -6.32
C PHE A 1027 27.09 33.46 -7.36
N GLY A 1028 26.32 34.56 -7.40
CA GLY A 1028 25.18 34.71 -8.31
C GLY A 1028 24.01 33.76 -8.07
N ALA A 1029 23.92 33.12 -6.91
CA ALA A 1029 22.80 32.23 -6.57
C ALA A 1029 21.50 33.01 -6.27
N HIS A 1030 20.35 32.43 -6.59
CA HIS A 1030 19.03 33.00 -6.35
C HIS A 1030 18.35 32.34 -5.15
N LEU A 1031 18.36 33.01 -4.01
CA LEU A 1031 17.82 32.57 -2.71
C LEU A 1031 16.56 33.37 -2.32
N PHE A 1032 15.71 33.71 -3.30
CA PHE A 1032 14.50 34.50 -3.04
C PHE A 1032 13.58 33.76 -2.06
N ALA A 1033 13.21 34.42 -0.96
CA ALA A 1033 12.38 33.88 0.11
C ALA A 1033 12.85 32.53 0.68
N ALA A 1034 14.14 32.20 0.53
CA ALA A 1034 14.72 31.02 1.14
C ALA A 1034 14.80 31.17 2.68
N ALA A 1035 14.60 30.08 3.41
CA ALA A 1035 14.76 30.07 4.86
C ALA A 1035 16.14 29.51 5.23
N LEU A 1036 17.01 30.37 5.74
CA LEU A 1036 18.37 30.06 6.18
C LEU A 1036 18.50 30.25 7.70
N THR A 1037 17.49 29.82 8.45
CA THR A 1037 17.41 30.02 9.91
C THR A 1037 18.43 29.15 10.65
N GLY A 1038 19.23 29.75 11.54
CA GLY A 1038 20.21 29.01 12.37
C GLY A 1038 21.37 28.37 11.59
N VAL A 1039 21.56 28.75 10.33
CA VAL A 1039 22.53 28.16 9.41
C VAL A 1039 23.97 28.60 9.75
N ASP A 1040 24.97 27.76 9.46
CA ASP A 1040 26.38 28.15 9.56
C ASP A 1040 26.95 28.57 8.20
N LEU A 1041 27.04 29.88 7.97
CA LEU A 1041 27.54 30.49 6.74
C LEU A 1041 28.93 31.12 6.92
N ARG A 1042 29.73 30.66 7.89
CA ARG A 1042 31.06 31.23 8.13
C ARG A 1042 31.95 31.02 6.91
N ARG A 1043 32.63 32.09 6.48
CA ARG A 1043 33.53 32.12 5.32
C ARG A 1043 32.87 31.78 3.97
N CYS A 1044 31.54 31.83 3.87
CA CYS A 1044 30.86 31.64 2.59
C CYS A 1044 31.03 32.86 1.67
N SER A 1045 31.00 32.61 0.36
CA SER A 1045 30.91 33.67 -0.65
C SER A 1045 29.45 33.81 -1.08
N MET A 1046 28.80 34.93 -0.74
CA MET A 1046 27.44 35.30 -1.15
C MET A 1046 27.45 36.41 -2.22
N ARG A 1047 28.57 36.53 -2.95
CA ARG A 1047 28.80 37.62 -3.89
C ARG A 1047 27.75 37.63 -4.99
N SER A 1048 27.12 38.77 -5.23
CA SER A 1048 26.05 38.92 -6.24
C SER A 1048 24.86 37.95 -6.06
N ALA A 1049 24.70 37.32 -4.90
CA ALA A 1049 23.57 36.45 -4.62
C ALA A 1049 22.28 37.27 -4.40
N ASN A 1050 21.13 36.74 -4.83
CA ASN A 1050 19.83 37.35 -4.57
C ASN A 1050 19.18 36.75 -3.33
N LEU A 1051 19.27 37.44 -2.19
CA LEU A 1051 18.72 37.03 -0.90
C LEU A 1051 17.42 37.78 -0.57
N TYR A 1052 16.74 38.35 -1.57
CA TYR A 1052 15.54 39.15 -1.35
C TYR A 1052 14.47 38.34 -0.58
N ALA A 1053 13.93 38.93 0.49
CA ALA A 1053 12.96 38.29 1.39
C ALA A 1053 13.43 36.97 2.04
N ALA A 1054 14.72 36.63 1.97
CA ALA A 1054 15.26 35.46 2.65
C ALA A 1054 15.26 35.65 4.18
N ASN A 1055 15.27 34.54 4.93
CA ASN A 1055 15.33 34.56 6.39
C ASN A 1055 16.70 34.07 6.88
N LEU A 1056 17.52 34.95 7.45
CA LEU A 1056 18.84 34.67 8.01
C LEU A 1056 18.87 34.84 9.54
N LEU A 1057 17.73 34.70 10.22
CA LEU A 1057 17.70 34.74 11.69
C LEU A 1057 18.60 33.64 12.28
N GLU A 1058 19.35 33.98 13.34
CA GLU A 1058 20.30 33.09 14.02
C GLU A 1058 21.44 32.52 13.12
N ALA A 1059 21.61 33.02 11.90
CA ALA A 1059 22.65 32.57 10.99
C ALA A 1059 24.04 33.02 11.47
N LYS A 1060 25.03 32.13 11.41
CA LYS A 1060 26.44 32.46 11.69
C LYS A 1060 27.10 33.01 10.44
N LEU A 1061 27.30 34.33 10.39
CA LEU A 1061 27.78 35.04 9.19
C LEU A 1061 29.25 35.46 9.25
N ALA A 1062 30.05 34.94 10.19
CA ALA A 1062 31.42 35.42 10.41
C ALA A 1062 32.29 35.24 9.14
N SER A 1063 32.88 36.34 8.67
CA SER A 1063 33.69 36.39 7.44
C SER A 1063 32.95 35.95 6.16
N CYS A 1064 31.62 36.05 6.12
CA CYS A 1064 30.84 35.84 4.89
C CYS A 1064 30.93 37.07 3.96
N ASP A 1065 31.16 36.85 2.66
CA ASP A 1065 31.28 37.91 1.67
C ASP A 1065 29.95 38.19 0.96
N PHE A 1066 29.28 39.29 1.32
CA PHE A 1066 28.03 39.75 0.70
C PHE A 1066 28.22 40.77 -0.43
N THR A 1067 29.43 40.90 -1.02
CA THR A 1067 29.70 41.92 -2.04
C THR A 1067 28.74 41.81 -3.23
N GLY A 1068 27.91 42.85 -3.44
CA GLY A 1068 26.93 42.90 -4.52
C GLY A 1068 25.67 42.05 -4.29
N ALA A 1069 25.49 41.44 -3.11
CA ALA A 1069 24.30 40.67 -2.79
C ALA A 1069 23.06 41.57 -2.64
N ASN A 1070 21.88 41.08 -3.05
CA ASN A 1070 20.61 41.75 -2.82
C ASN A 1070 20.00 41.29 -1.50
N LEU A 1071 20.08 42.13 -0.46
CA LEU A 1071 19.58 41.85 0.90
C LEU A 1071 18.26 42.58 1.23
N ALA A 1072 17.54 43.08 0.22
CA ALA A 1072 16.28 43.80 0.47
C ALA A 1072 15.20 42.86 1.03
N LEU A 1073 14.49 43.30 2.07
CA LEU A 1073 13.51 42.52 2.85
C LEU A 1073 14.07 41.23 3.48
N THR A 1074 15.39 41.02 3.46
CA THR A 1074 16.01 39.89 4.13
C THR A 1074 15.92 40.08 5.64
N MET A 1075 15.44 39.06 6.35
CA MET A 1075 15.41 39.08 7.81
C MET A 1075 16.81 38.76 8.34
N LEU A 1076 17.39 39.69 9.08
CA LEU A 1076 18.66 39.53 9.76
C LEU A 1076 18.45 39.84 11.23
N GLU A 1077 19.09 39.06 12.10
CA GLU A 1077 19.11 39.39 13.52
C GLU A 1077 20.07 40.57 13.77
N GLN A 1078 19.70 41.50 14.64
CA GLN A 1078 20.65 42.50 15.11
C GLN A 1078 21.75 41.78 15.89
N PRO A 1079 23.04 42.00 15.59
CA PRO A 1079 24.10 41.41 16.39
C PRO A 1079 23.93 41.91 17.84
N THR A 1080 23.55 41.00 18.73
CA THR A 1080 23.58 41.27 20.17
C THR A 1080 25.04 41.55 20.53
N HIS A 1081 25.31 42.76 21.03
CA HIS A 1081 26.67 43.16 21.36
C HIS A 1081 27.28 42.22 22.43
N ALA A 1082 28.44 41.67 22.06
CA ALA A 1082 29.47 40.97 22.87
C ALA A 1082 29.31 39.45 23.06
#